data_AF-A0AA38HJB3-F1
#
_entry.id   AF-A0AA38HJB3-F1
#
_cell.length_a   1.000
_cell.length_b   1.000
_cell.length_c   1.000
_cell.angle_alpha   90.00
_cell.angle_beta   90.00
_cell.angle_gamma   90.00
#
_symmetry.space_group_name_H-M   'P 1'
#
loop_
_entity.id
_entity.type
_entity.pdbx_description
1 polymer ?
#
loop_
_entity_poly.entity_id
_entity_poly.type
_entity_poly.pdbx_seq_one_letter_code
_entity_poly.pdbx_strand_id
1 'polypeptide(L)'
;MVASKVSGNGFYYLKNEAALLEVALISYAFNFAVSRGFTPLMTPDIIRSEFVTACGFQPKASNTQIYKLSLKSEDLCLAGTAEVPLAGLLHYQELSRKSFPIKLVGFGRAYRAEAGAGASSRGLFRVHQFSKVELFCVTEDDLEKSDALLHEICLFQRDFLTSLGLHAQALDMAARDLGHPAYRKIDIEAWLPGSNRFGEVSSASNCTDYQSRRLNICYRDENQRKRFVHTLNGTACAIPRVLIAILETLQQKDGSVVVPPVLRPFMMNKDNRSSNLEELSGSRNSDFGTGNLERRKEKCEAFPAYESIPREDQLNQEQKLVVQSALQGESFFLTGAAGTGKSFLLRFLADKLQSLYGSSAVAVTASTGIATCPLKGQTLHSFSGIGLGKGTAETVAFQALYNRKLCDRWKNTKVLIIDEVSMISGEVLQLVNAVARACRGSSLPFGGVQLVVVGDFYQLSPVDAEKHSFAFESPLWNDAIKTVHVLKSVHRQRTDPAFIKILNELRVGFVSEETAALLKGRELPLLSETGIVPTRLYPLNRDVNEENNSRLRELPGPCRTFTSVDSSEYLVNSESLTQILDRQTNVQSTIHLKIGAQVVLLKNYLPDNLVNGSRGVVVGWDERDSNFPVVKFQNGIVMEVGPARFEAFTYYSGECIREQVPLKLAWALTVHKSQGMTLDLVECHLANVFDYGQVYVALSRVRHLKGLRILDFRPESVKVHPKVEEFYRCLSKEKRKQIQLLKQAQWKQ
;
A
#
# COMPACT_ATOMS: atom_id res chain seq x y z
N MET A 1 -9.38 -20.03 16.21
CA MET A 1 -10.31 -18.97 15.77
C MET A 1 -9.47 -17.80 15.34
N VAL A 2 -9.53 -17.43 14.07
CA VAL A 2 -8.77 -16.29 13.56
C VAL A 2 -9.83 -15.31 13.06
N ALA A 3 -9.97 -14.16 13.71
CA ALA A 3 -10.98 -13.17 13.34
C ALA A 3 -10.79 -12.65 11.91
N SER A 4 -9.57 -12.76 11.35
CA SER A 4 -9.33 -12.46 9.94
C SER A 4 -10.09 -13.33 8.95
N LYS A 5 -10.55 -14.52 9.36
CA LYS A 5 -11.42 -15.36 8.53
C LYS A 5 -12.86 -14.88 8.44
N VAL A 6 -13.32 -14.16 9.47
CA VAL A 6 -14.73 -13.75 9.58
C VAL A 6 -14.89 -12.29 9.17
N SER A 7 -13.94 -11.43 9.56
CA SER A 7 -14.06 -9.99 9.38
C SER A 7 -12.86 -9.33 8.68
N GLY A 8 -11.83 -10.11 8.32
CA GLY A 8 -10.59 -9.59 7.70
C GLY A 8 -9.52 -9.16 8.70
N ASN A 9 -8.37 -8.70 8.20
CA ASN A 9 -7.23 -8.29 9.04
C ASN A 9 -7.62 -7.12 9.95
N GLY A 10 -7.01 -7.03 11.14
CA GLY A 10 -7.30 -5.98 12.12
C GLY A 10 -8.52 -6.24 13.01
N PHE A 11 -9.12 -7.42 12.95
CA PHE A 11 -10.11 -7.93 13.92
C PHE A 11 -9.50 -9.02 14.81
N TYR A 12 -10.08 -9.29 15.98
CA TYR A 12 -9.58 -10.27 16.94
C TYR A 12 -10.69 -11.04 17.66
N TYR A 13 -10.34 -12.23 18.16
CA TYR A 13 -11.13 -12.95 19.17
C TYR A 13 -10.37 -12.94 20.48
N LEU A 14 -11.05 -12.63 21.58
CA LEU A 14 -10.60 -13.01 22.92
C LEU A 14 -11.27 -14.34 23.29
N LYS A 15 -10.59 -15.15 24.10
CA LYS A 15 -11.08 -16.45 24.56
C LYS A 15 -10.82 -16.62 26.04
N ASN A 16 -11.64 -17.46 26.68
CA ASN A 16 -11.50 -17.86 28.07
C ASN A 16 -11.29 -16.63 28.98
N GLU A 17 -10.24 -16.64 29.81
CA GLU A 17 -9.92 -15.59 30.79
C GLU A 17 -9.72 -14.23 30.14
N ALA A 18 -9.18 -14.16 28.91
CA ALA A 18 -9.00 -12.89 28.20
C ALA A 18 -10.35 -12.27 27.80
N ALA A 19 -11.34 -13.09 27.45
CA ALA A 19 -12.70 -12.62 27.17
C ALA A 19 -13.39 -12.14 28.46
N LEU A 20 -13.20 -12.86 29.58
CA LEU A 20 -13.72 -12.45 30.88
C LEU A 20 -13.06 -11.15 31.37
N LEU A 21 -11.76 -10.97 31.08
CA LEU A 21 -11.01 -9.77 31.45
C LEU A 21 -11.51 -8.52 30.69
N GLU A 22 -11.90 -8.65 29.41
CA GLU A 22 -12.57 -7.56 28.68
C GLU A 22 -13.87 -7.12 29.38
N VAL A 23 -14.73 -8.07 29.77
CA VAL A 23 -15.97 -7.79 30.49
C VAL A 23 -15.71 -7.18 31.87
N ALA A 24 -14.69 -7.68 32.57
CA ALA A 24 -14.29 -7.17 33.88
C ALA A 24 -13.80 -5.71 33.81
N LEU A 25 -13.01 -5.37 32.78
CA LEU A 25 -12.53 -4.00 32.55
C LEU A 25 -13.68 -3.03 32.26
N ILE A 26 -14.64 -3.43 31.42
CA ILE A 26 -15.82 -2.62 31.12
C ILE A 26 -16.62 -2.35 32.40
N SER A 27 -16.90 -3.41 33.18
CA SER A 27 -17.68 -3.32 34.41
C SER A 27 -16.98 -2.45 35.46
N TYR A 28 -15.68 -2.63 35.62
CA TYR A 28 -14.88 -1.83 36.54
C TYR A 28 -14.82 -0.35 36.12
N ALA A 29 -14.64 -0.06 34.83
CA ALA A 29 -14.63 1.32 34.33
C ALA A 29 -15.95 2.05 34.60
N PHE A 30 -17.10 1.39 34.40
CA PHE A 30 -18.40 1.95 34.79
C PHE A 30 -18.51 2.16 36.29
N ASN A 31 -18.15 1.17 37.11
CA ASN A 31 -18.22 1.30 38.57
C ASN A 31 -17.34 2.45 39.07
N PHE A 32 -16.15 2.61 38.49
CA PHE A 32 -15.22 3.67 38.81
C PHE A 32 -15.74 5.06 38.37
N ALA A 33 -16.40 5.15 37.21
CA ALA A 33 -17.09 6.36 36.73
C ALA A 33 -18.29 6.75 37.62
N VAL A 34 -19.16 5.79 37.94
CA VAL A 34 -20.33 6.02 38.80
C VAL A 34 -19.90 6.48 40.20
N SER A 35 -18.83 5.90 40.76
CA SER A 35 -18.28 6.33 42.04
C SER A 35 -17.78 7.79 42.05
N ARG A 36 -17.56 8.39 40.87
CA ARG A 36 -17.15 9.78 40.66
C ARG A 36 -18.27 10.65 40.07
N GLY A 37 -19.52 10.22 40.21
CA GLY A 37 -20.69 11.03 39.85
C GLY A 37 -21.01 11.07 38.36
N PHE A 38 -20.46 10.16 37.56
CA PHE A 38 -20.89 10.00 36.18
C PHE A 38 -22.17 9.17 36.09
N THR A 39 -23.07 9.58 35.20
CA THR A 39 -24.31 8.85 34.91
C THR A 39 -24.06 7.80 33.83
N PRO A 40 -24.30 6.51 34.11
CA PRO A 40 -23.99 5.43 33.18
C PRO A 40 -25.08 5.27 32.11
N LEU A 41 -24.64 5.14 30.86
CA LEU A 41 -25.49 4.97 29.69
C LEU A 41 -24.94 3.84 28.80
N MET A 42 -25.84 3.12 28.15
CA MET A 42 -25.50 2.23 27.03
C MET A 42 -25.82 2.95 25.74
N THR A 43 -24.86 3.03 24.82
CA THR A 43 -25.02 3.82 23.59
C THR A 43 -25.33 2.93 22.38
N PRO A 44 -26.14 3.40 21.41
CA PRO A 44 -26.28 2.71 20.15
C PRO A 44 -24.99 2.78 19.33
N ASP A 45 -24.61 1.66 18.69
CA ASP A 45 -23.45 1.60 17.79
C ASP A 45 -23.78 2.11 16.37
N ILE A 46 -25.06 2.11 15.98
CA ILE A 46 -25.54 2.62 14.69
C ILE A 46 -26.14 4.00 14.90
N ILE A 47 -25.60 5.00 14.21
CA ILE A 47 -25.98 6.42 14.35
C ILE A 47 -26.12 7.10 13.00
N ARG A 48 -26.87 8.20 12.96
CA ARG A 48 -26.95 9.05 11.75
C ARG A 48 -25.63 9.77 11.50
N SER A 49 -25.17 9.80 10.24
CA SER A 49 -23.89 10.40 9.83
C SER A 49 -23.78 11.90 10.16
N GLU A 50 -24.90 12.59 10.38
CA GLU A 50 -24.93 13.99 10.80
C GLU A 50 -24.27 14.21 12.17
N PHE A 51 -24.46 13.30 13.14
CA PHE A 51 -23.92 13.42 14.49
C PHE A 51 -22.40 13.26 14.51
N VAL A 52 -21.90 12.34 13.70
CA VAL A 52 -20.47 12.17 13.43
C VAL A 52 -19.86 13.45 12.88
N THR A 53 -20.53 14.06 11.90
CA THR A 53 -20.07 15.31 11.29
C THR A 53 -20.11 16.46 12.29
N ALA A 54 -21.15 16.53 13.11
CA ALA A 54 -21.32 17.53 14.15
C ALA A 54 -20.22 17.45 15.23
N CYS A 55 -19.74 16.24 15.54
CA CYS A 55 -18.65 16.02 16.48
C CYS A 55 -17.24 16.21 15.86
N GLY A 56 -17.16 16.62 14.59
CA GLY A 56 -15.89 16.97 13.93
C GLY A 56 -15.20 15.83 13.16
N PHE A 57 -15.86 14.68 12.99
CA PHE A 57 -15.37 13.60 12.13
C PHE A 57 -15.84 13.80 10.68
N GLN A 58 -15.01 13.48 9.68
CA GLN A 58 -15.30 13.73 8.26
C GLN A 58 -15.70 12.44 7.49
N PRO A 59 -17.00 12.16 7.28
CA PRO A 59 -17.45 10.95 6.58
C PRO A 59 -17.31 10.99 5.04
N LYS A 60 -16.79 12.08 4.43
CA LYS A 60 -16.71 12.27 2.96
C LYS A 60 -15.28 12.45 2.40
N ALA A 61 -14.24 12.28 3.22
CA ALA A 61 -12.86 12.29 2.76
C ALA A 61 -12.47 10.95 2.07
N SER A 62 -11.44 10.96 1.21
CA SER A 62 -10.99 9.80 0.41
C SER A 62 -10.55 8.58 1.24
N ASN A 63 -10.31 8.76 2.54
CA ASN A 63 -10.10 7.69 3.53
C ASN A 63 -11.13 7.89 4.64
N THR A 64 -12.33 7.32 4.47
CA THR A 64 -13.38 7.45 5.50
C THR A 64 -12.94 6.71 6.76
N GLN A 65 -12.84 7.40 7.90
CA GLN A 65 -12.49 6.79 9.20
C GLN A 65 -13.62 5.93 9.80
N ILE A 66 -14.72 5.75 9.06
CA ILE A 66 -16.03 5.36 9.59
C ILE A 66 -16.68 4.41 8.60
N TYR A 67 -17.25 3.32 9.12
CA TYR A 67 -18.05 2.39 8.35
C TYR A 67 -19.43 2.98 8.07
N LYS A 68 -19.79 3.13 6.79
CA LYS A 68 -21.14 3.53 6.38
C LYS A 68 -22.02 2.32 6.12
N LEU A 69 -23.30 2.44 6.43
CA LEU A 69 -24.30 1.42 6.12
C LEU A 69 -25.00 1.76 4.82
N SER A 70 -25.05 0.83 3.86
CA SER A 70 -25.70 1.03 2.57
C SER A 70 -27.18 0.64 2.68
N LEU A 71 -28.02 1.60 3.10
CA LEU A 71 -29.47 1.45 3.12
C LEU A 71 -30.09 2.51 2.20
N LYS A 72 -31.08 2.12 1.38
CA LYS A 72 -31.63 2.93 0.27
C LYS A 72 -32.26 4.27 0.69
N SER A 73 -32.56 4.47 1.98
CA SER A 73 -33.35 5.60 2.47
C SER A 73 -32.77 6.33 3.68
N GLU A 74 -31.64 5.89 4.26
CA GLU A 74 -31.12 6.44 5.51
C GLU A 74 -29.58 6.58 5.51
N ASP A 75 -29.09 7.75 5.92
CA ASP A 75 -27.64 8.03 6.06
C ASP A 75 -27.15 7.59 7.44
N LEU A 76 -26.99 6.26 7.60
CA LEU A 76 -26.51 5.63 8.82
C LEU A 76 -25.04 5.19 8.72
N CYS A 77 -24.36 5.20 9.86
CA CYS A 77 -22.98 4.75 10.01
C CYS A 77 -22.73 4.10 11.38
N LEU A 78 -21.65 3.35 11.49
CA LEU A 78 -21.19 2.81 12.78
C LEU A 78 -20.40 3.86 13.54
N ALA A 79 -20.68 4.03 14.82
CA ALA A 79 -20.02 5.01 15.67
C ALA A 79 -18.52 4.69 15.81
N GLY A 80 -17.66 5.69 15.55
CA GLY A 80 -16.23 5.55 15.79
C GLY A 80 -15.84 5.59 17.28
N THR A 81 -16.75 6.06 18.13
CA THR A 81 -16.61 6.21 19.58
C THR A 81 -18.01 6.38 20.20
N ALA A 82 -18.18 5.93 21.45
CA ALA A 82 -19.40 6.16 22.23
C ALA A 82 -19.61 7.64 22.61
N GLU A 83 -18.61 8.51 22.42
CA GLU A 83 -18.74 9.96 22.61
C GLU A 83 -19.79 10.58 21.68
N VAL A 84 -19.82 10.17 20.40
CA VAL A 84 -20.79 10.72 19.42
C VAL A 84 -22.26 10.47 19.81
N PRO A 85 -22.68 9.25 20.17
CA PRO A 85 -24.05 9.04 20.64
C PRO A 85 -24.35 9.70 22.00
N LEU A 86 -23.36 9.84 22.90
CA LEU A 86 -23.54 10.62 24.14
C LEU A 86 -23.78 12.10 23.85
N ALA A 87 -23.03 12.70 22.93
CA ALA A 87 -23.24 14.07 22.48
C ALA A 87 -24.58 14.23 21.75
N GLY A 88 -24.93 13.26 20.89
CA GLY A 88 -26.19 13.21 20.15
C GLY A 88 -27.43 13.10 21.06
N LEU A 89 -27.32 12.51 22.26
CA LEU A 89 -28.40 12.48 23.25
C LEU A 89 -28.88 13.89 23.63
N LEU A 90 -27.98 14.86 23.66
CA LEU A 90 -28.25 16.25 24.05
C LEU A 90 -28.62 17.14 22.86
N HIS A 91 -28.75 16.57 21.65
CA HIS A 91 -29.04 17.32 20.43
C HIS A 91 -30.31 18.18 20.55
N TYR A 92 -30.22 19.45 20.16
CA TYR A 92 -31.30 20.45 20.26
C TYR A 92 -31.84 20.71 21.67
N GLN A 93 -31.13 20.33 22.74
CA GLN A 93 -31.57 20.60 24.10
C GLN A 93 -31.17 22.01 24.56
N GLU A 94 -32.11 22.67 25.27
CA GLU A 94 -31.85 23.85 26.09
C GLU A 94 -31.72 23.40 27.55
N LEU A 95 -30.48 23.30 28.04
CA LEU A 95 -30.13 22.76 29.34
C LEU A 95 -30.32 23.82 30.44
N SER A 96 -30.67 23.34 31.64
CA SER A 96 -30.76 24.20 32.82
C SER A 96 -29.38 24.44 33.43
N ARG A 97 -29.05 25.68 33.82
CA ARG A 97 -27.78 25.97 34.51
C ARG A 97 -27.56 25.13 35.76
N LYS A 98 -28.63 24.77 36.47
CA LYS A 98 -28.59 23.94 37.68
C LYS A 98 -28.14 22.49 37.41
N SER A 99 -28.12 22.07 36.15
CA SER A 99 -27.68 20.72 35.75
C SER A 99 -26.17 20.61 35.54
N PHE A 100 -25.43 21.73 35.49
CA PHE A 100 -23.99 21.70 35.25
C PHE A 100 -23.19 21.44 36.54
N PRO A 101 -22.08 20.66 36.45
CA PRO A 101 -21.62 19.94 35.26
C PRO A 101 -22.44 18.66 35.03
N ILE A 102 -22.85 18.40 33.79
CA ILE A 102 -23.40 17.10 33.39
C ILE A 102 -22.23 16.17 33.12
N LYS A 103 -22.23 14.98 33.71
CA LYS A 103 -21.18 13.96 33.58
C LYS A 103 -21.80 12.64 33.14
N LEU A 104 -21.49 12.18 31.94
CA LEU A 104 -22.01 10.94 31.35
C LEU A 104 -20.88 9.95 31.08
N VAL A 105 -21.13 8.67 31.31
CA VAL A 105 -20.24 7.58 30.92
C VAL A 105 -20.98 6.61 30.02
N GLY A 106 -20.40 6.27 28.87
CA GLY A 106 -21.01 5.42 27.86
C GLY A 106 -20.11 4.28 27.42
N PHE A 107 -20.70 3.11 27.20
CA PHE A 107 -20.03 2.00 26.54
C PHE A 107 -20.58 1.79 25.13
N GLY A 108 -19.67 1.58 24.19
CA GLY A 108 -19.98 1.21 22.82
C GLY A 108 -18.79 0.53 22.15
N ARG A 109 -19.04 -0.06 20.98
CA ARG A 109 -17.98 -0.57 20.12
C ARG A 109 -17.50 0.58 19.23
N ALA A 110 -16.21 0.86 19.25
CA ALA A 110 -15.57 1.81 18.35
C ALA A 110 -15.24 1.12 17.02
N TYR A 111 -15.78 1.63 15.91
CA TYR A 111 -15.54 1.13 14.56
C TYR A 111 -14.70 2.12 13.75
N ARG A 112 -13.47 1.73 13.36
CA ARG A 112 -12.50 2.57 12.64
C ARG A 112 -12.06 1.89 11.35
N ALA A 113 -12.51 2.39 10.20
CA ALA A 113 -12.26 1.75 8.90
C ALA A 113 -10.78 1.83 8.44
N GLU A 114 -9.98 2.72 9.03
CA GLU A 114 -8.56 2.93 8.77
C GLU A 114 -7.62 2.11 9.67
N ALA A 115 -8.14 1.52 10.75
CA ALA A 115 -7.34 0.87 11.78
C ALA A 115 -7.04 -0.60 11.44
N GLY A 116 -5.89 -0.85 10.81
CA GLY A 116 -5.45 -2.21 10.43
C GLY A 116 -4.53 -2.28 9.21
N ALA A 117 -4.32 -1.15 8.52
CA ALA A 117 -3.60 -1.07 7.23
C ALA A 117 -2.17 -0.48 7.34
N GLY A 118 -1.34 -0.91 8.29
CA GLY A 118 0.03 -0.39 8.44
C GLY A 118 1.03 -1.34 9.10
N ALA A 119 2.33 -1.16 8.82
CA ALA A 119 3.42 -2.00 9.32
C ALA A 119 3.54 -2.09 10.86
N SER A 120 2.90 -1.17 11.58
CA SER A 120 2.88 -1.10 13.06
C SER A 120 1.63 -1.76 13.70
N SER A 121 0.83 -2.51 12.94
CA SER A 121 -0.49 -3.03 13.36
C SER A 121 -0.49 -4.47 13.91
N ARG A 122 0.67 -5.07 14.20
CA ARG A 122 0.71 -6.41 14.78
C ARG A 122 0.20 -6.36 16.22
N GLY A 123 -0.90 -7.07 16.51
CA GLY A 123 -1.48 -7.20 17.85
C GLY A 123 -2.73 -6.35 18.10
N LEU A 124 -3.14 -6.22 19.35
CA LEU A 124 -4.42 -5.59 19.76
C LEU A 124 -4.38 -4.05 19.77
N PHE A 125 -3.26 -3.42 19.40
CA PHE A 125 -3.06 -1.98 19.63
C PHE A 125 -3.82 -1.09 18.63
N ARG A 126 -3.94 -1.53 17.36
CA ARG A 126 -4.65 -0.81 16.29
C ARG A 126 -5.51 -1.77 15.47
N VAL A 127 -6.81 -1.77 15.77
CA VAL A 127 -7.81 -2.74 15.28
C VAL A 127 -9.07 -2.02 14.80
N HIS A 128 -9.83 -2.63 13.90
CA HIS A 128 -11.00 -2.04 13.25
C HIS A 128 -12.23 -1.93 14.15
N GLN A 129 -12.37 -2.83 15.11
CA GLN A 129 -13.47 -2.88 16.06
C GLN A 129 -12.91 -3.13 17.45
N PHE A 130 -13.30 -2.33 18.43
CA PHE A 130 -12.93 -2.56 19.82
C PHE A 130 -13.89 -1.94 20.83
N SER A 131 -13.92 -2.53 22.02
CA SER A 131 -14.68 -2.04 23.16
C SER A 131 -14.04 -0.77 23.73
N LYS A 132 -14.86 0.23 24.03
CA LYS A 132 -14.42 1.48 24.67
C LYS A 132 -15.45 1.99 25.67
N VAL A 133 -14.98 2.48 26.81
CA VAL A 133 -15.79 3.25 27.76
C VAL A 133 -15.36 4.70 27.66
N GLU A 134 -16.29 5.58 27.32
CA GLU A 134 -16.08 7.00 27.09
C GLU A 134 -16.79 7.83 28.16
N LEU A 135 -16.20 8.97 28.48
CA LEU A 135 -16.70 10.02 29.35
C LEU A 135 -17.09 11.20 28.48
N PHE A 136 -18.24 11.79 28.76
CA PHE A 136 -18.70 13.01 28.11
C PHE A 136 -19.22 13.98 29.16
N CYS A 137 -18.65 15.16 29.19
CA CYS A 137 -19.02 16.19 30.16
C CYS A 137 -19.50 17.47 29.47
N VAL A 138 -20.43 18.15 30.11
CA VAL A 138 -20.97 19.42 29.64
C VAL A 138 -20.98 20.43 30.77
N THR A 139 -20.51 21.64 30.50
CA THR A 139 -20.50 22.75 31.46
C THR A 139 -20.83 24.08 30.77
N GLU A 140 -20.90 25.15 31.55
CA GLU A 140 -21.15 26.51 31.07
C GLU A 140 -20.06 27.00 30.10
N ASP A 141 -20.36 28.04 29.32
CA ASP A 141 -19.42 28.76 28.42
C ASP A 141 -18.40 29.58 29.26
N ASP A 142 -17.56 28.85 30.00
CA ASP A 142 -16.59 29.36 30.94
C ASP A 142 -15.33 28.49 30.85
N LEU A 143 -14.23 29.11 30.39
CA LEU A 143 -12.97 28.40 30.17
C LEU A 143 -12.40 27.85 31.48
N GLU A 144 -12.48 28.59 32.59
CA GLU A 144 -11.95 28.14 33.89
C GLU A 144 -12.69 26.89 34.37
N LYS A 145 -14.03 26.89 34.28
CA LYS A 145 -14.84 25.72 34.63
C LYS A 145 -14.58 24.53 33.70
N SER A 146 -14.45 24.77 32.41
CA SER A 146 -14.14 23.70 31.46
C SER A 146 -12.74 23.13 31.64
N ASP A 147 -11.72 23.95 31.90
CA ASP A 147 -10.35 23.48 32.15
C ASP A 147 -10.23 22.74 33.49
N ALA A 148 -10.96 23.17 34.52
CA ALA A 148 -11.07 22.43 35.78
C ALA A 148 -11.68 21.03 35.55
N LEU A 149 -12.70 20.93 34.70
CA LEU A 149 -13.35 19.66 34.35
C LEU A 149 -12.44 18.77 33.48
N LEU A 150 -11.62 19.36 32.60
CA LEU A 150 -10.58 18.63 31.85
C LEU A 150 -9.54 18.04 32.80
N HIS A 151 -9.10 18.81 33.79
CA HIS A 151 -8.17 18.34 34.81
C HIS A 151 -8.80 17.22 35.66
N GLU A 152 -10.09 17.33 36.01
CA GLU A 152 -10.82 16.26 36.70
C GLU A 152 -10.84 14.95 35.89
N ILE A 153 -11.06 15.02 34.57
CA ILE A 153 -10.99 13.84 33.67
C ILE A 153 -9.57 13.26 33.65
N CYS A 154 -8.53 14.09 33.62
CA CYS A 154 -7.15 13.60 33.65
C CYS A 154 -6.82 12.89 34.97
N LEU A 155 -7.28 13.43 36.10
CA LEU A 155 -7.14 12.79 37.42
C LEU A 155 -7.90 11.46 37.47
N PHE A 156 -9.12 11.42 36.95
CA PHE A 156 -9.89 10.19 36.79
C PHE A 156 -9.07 9.11 36.06
N GLN A 157 -8.50 9.45 34.91
CA GLN A 157 -7.75 8.51 34.06
C GLN A 157 -6.47 8.02 34.75
N ARG A 158 -5.74 8.94 35.39
CA ARG A 158 -4.55 8.61 36.18
C ARG A 158 -4.90 7.62 37.30
N ASP A 159 -5.92 7.94 38.11
CA ASP A 159 -6.32 7.10 39.23
C ASP A 159 -6.82 5.73 38.77
N PHE A 160 -7.55 5.70 37.64
CA PHE A 160 -8.03 4.46 37.04
C PHE A 160 -6.85 3.54 36.66
N LEU A 161 -5.88 4.04 35.89
CA LEU A 161 -4.71 3.26 35.49
C LEU A 161 -3.83 2.86 36.69
N THR A 162 -3.68 3.75 37.66
CA THR A 162 -2.94 3.47 38.91
C THR A 162 -3.60 2.35 39.69
N SER A 163 -4.94 2.33 39.77
CA SER A 163 -5.69 1.26 40.46
C SER A 163 -5.53 -0.11 39.80
N LEU A 164 -5.19 -0.14 38.50
CA LEU A 164 -4.86 -1.36 37.76
C LEU A 164 -3.39 -1.78 37.92
N GLY A 165 -2.57 -1.01 38.63
CA GLY A 165 -1.14 -1.24 38.80
C GLY A 165 -0.30 -0.86 37.57
N LEU A 166 -0.82 0.02 36.70
CA LEU A 166 -0.13 0.43 35.47
C LEU A 166 0.62 1.76 35.68
N HIS A 167 1.82 1.85 35.12
CA HIS A 167 2.58 3.09 35.07
C HIS A 167 2.18 3.90 33.83
N ALA A 168 1.82 5.17 34.03
CA ALA A 168 1.33 6.04 32.97
C ALA A 168 1.92 7.45 33.06
N GLN A 169 1.95 8.13 31.92
CA GLN A 169 2.34 9.53 31.77
C GLN A 169 1.24 10.33 31.05
N ALA A 170 1.20 11.63 31.29
CA ALA A 170 0.30 12.55 30.59
C ALA A 170 1.11 13.41 29.61
N LEU A 171 0.64 13.52 28.38
CA LEU A 171 1.24 14.30 27.31
C LEU A 171 0.27 15.39 26.85
N ASP A 172 0.63 16.66 27.06
CA ASP A 172 -0.13 17.80 26.53
C ASP A 172 0.20 17.99 25.05
N MET A 173 -0.82 17.90 24.20
CA MET A 173 -0.62 17.81 22.76
C MET A 173 -0.38 19.18 22.13
N ALA A 174 0.60 19.26 21.24
CA ALA A 174 0.87 20.48 20.51
C ALA A 174 -0.33 20.88 19.62
N ALA A 175 -0.58 22.19 19.47
CA ALA A 175 -1.73 22.71 18.74
C ALA A 175 -1.89 22.16 17.31
N ARG A 176 -0.79 21.84 16.62
CA ARG A 176 -0.80 21.27 15.26
C ARG A 176 -1.26 19.81 15.19
N ASP A 177 -1.21 19.10 16.31
CA ASP A 177 -1.55 17.68 16.44
C ASP A 177 -2.97 17.48 17.03
N LEU A 178 -3.70 18.59 17.26
CA LEU A 178 -5.08 18.57 17.74
C LEU A 178 -6.06 18.21 16.60
N GLY A 179 -7.05 17.38 16.94
CA GLY A 179 -8.18 17.13 16.06
C GLY A 179 -9.07 18.38 15.94
N HIS A 180 -9.84 18.48 14.84
CA HIS A 180 -10.73 19.61 14.57
C HIS A 180 -11.58 20.12 15.76
N PRO A 181 -12.18 19.26 16.61
CA PRO A 181 -13.00 19.74 17.72
C PRO A 181 -12.21 20.17 18.97
N ALA A 182 -10.91 19.85 19.10
CA ALA A 182 -10.19 20.03 20.36
C ALA A 182 -9.56 21.43 20.47
N TYR A 183 -9.92 22.18 21.51
CA TYR A 183 -9.22 23.38 21.97
C TYR A 183 -7.93 23.02 22.70
N ARG A 184 -7.96 21.97 23.52
CA ARG A 184 -6.81 21.38 24.21
C ARG A 184 -7.00 19.87 24.35
N LYS A 185 -5.94 19.09 24.19
CA LYS A 185 -5.97 17.62 24.32
C LYS A 185 -4.79 17.13 25.14
N ILE A 186 -5.07 16.23 26.06
CA ILE A 186 -4.07 15.53 26.87
C ILE A 186 -4.20 14.04 26.57
N ASP A 187 -3.12 13.42 26.10
CA ASP A 187 -3.04 11.97 25.89
C ASP A 187 -2.42 11.30 27.12
N ILE A 188 -3.05 10.23 27.58
CA ILE A 188 -2.56 9.43 28.70
C ILE A 188 -1.98 8.14 28.15
N GLU A 189 -0.68 7.97 28.31
CA GLU A 189 0.06 6.84 27.77
C GLU A 189 0.51 5.90 28.89
N ALA A 190 0.29 4.60 28.72
CA ALA A 190 0.79 3.58 29.63
C ALA A 190 2.12 3.00 29.11
N TRP A 191 2.98 2.56 30.03
CA TRP A 191 4.20 1.83 29.69
C TRP A 191 3.86 0.46 29.08
N LEU A 192 4.46 0.14 27.93
CA LEU A 192 4.28 -1.13 27.21
C LEU A 192 5.63 -1.86 27.09
N PRO A 193 5.98 -2.74 28.05
CA PRO A 193 7.27 -3.43 28.09
C PRO A 193 7.63 -4.17 26.80
N GLY A 194 6.65 -4.83 26.14
CA GLY A 194 6.88 -5.63 24.95
C GLY A 194 7.30 -4.81 23.73
N SER A 195 6.98 -3.50 23.72
CA SER A 195 7.39 -2.57 22.67
C SER A 195 8.38 -1.49 23.13
N ASN A 196 8.84 -1.57 24.39
CA ASN A 196 9.80 -0.66 25.03
C ASN A 196 9.49 0.83 24.81
N ARG A 197 8.22 1.21 24.96
CA ARG A 197 7.74 2.58 24.80
C ARG A 197 6.48 2.84 25.62
N PHE A 198 6.13 4.11 25.78
CA PHE A 198 4.79 4.50 26.16
C PHE A 198 3.84 4.43 24.96
N GLY A 199 2.58 4.08 25.20
CA GLY A 199 1.53 4.09 24.20
C GLY A 199 0.21 4.63 24.76
N GLU A 200 -0.44 5.51 24.00
CA GLU A 200 -1.75 6.09 24.34
C GLU A 200 -2.78 4.99 24.66
N VAL A 201 -3.28 4.98 25.90
CA VAL A 201 -4.37 4.08 26.35
C VAL A 201 -5.66 4.86 26.63
N SER A 202 -5.56 6.18 26.73
CA SER A 202 -6.67 7.08 27.05
C SER A 202 -6.35 8.51 26.59
N SER A 203 -7.37 9.36 26.50
CA SER A 203 -7.21 10.79 26.15
C SER A 203 -8.33 11.64 26.73
N ALA A 204 -8.07 12.92 26.92
CA ALA A 204 -9.03 13.91 27.40
C ALA A 204 -8.94 15.17 26.54
N SER A 205 -10.07 15.77 26.19
CA SER A 205 -10.12 16.95 25.33
C SER A 205 -11.18 17.94 25.78
N ASN A 206 -10.80 19.21 25.86
CA ASN A 206 -11.74 20.32 25.95
C ASN A 206 -12.08 20.76 24.53
N CYS A 207 -13.37 20.73 24.18
CA CYS A 207 -13.86 21.06 22.85
C CYS A 207 -14.59 22.41 22.80
N THR A 208 -14.59 23.13 23.93
CA THR A 208 -15.34 24.38 24.12
C THR A 208 -16.73 24.26 23.48
N ASP A 209 -17.13 25.22 22.66
CA ASP A 209 -18.44 25.25 22.01
C ASP A 209 -18.47 24.63 20.59
N TYR A 210 -17.40 23.96 20.16
CA TYR A 210 -17.31 23.42 18.80
C TYR A 210 -18.43 22.42 18.49
N GLN A 211 -18.61 21.43 19.36
CA GLN A 211 -19.59 20.36 19.18
C GLN A 211 -20.99 20.86 19.50
N SER A 212 -21.14 21.64 20.57
CA SER A 212 -22.44 22.17 21.02
C SER A 212 -23.08 23.13 20.02
N ARG A 213 -22.30 23.95 19.29
CA ARG A 213 -22.82 24.79 18.19
C ARG A 213 -23.44 23.97 17.06
N ARG A 214 -22.80 22.85 16.71
CA ARG A 214 -23.25 21.97 15.62
C ARG A 214 -24.41 21.09 16.02
N LEU A 215 -24.45 20.69 17.30
CA LEU A 215 -25.52 19.89 17.88
C LEU A 215 -26.67 20.75 18.45
N ASN A 216 -26.53 22.07 18.42
CA ASN A 216 -27.44 23.06 19.02
C ASN A 216 -27.75 22.80 20.51
N ILE A 217 -26.71 22.49 21.29
CA ILE A 217 -26.79 22.29 22.74
C ILE A 217 -26.54 23.64 23.41
N CYS A 218 -27.53 24.15 24.12
CA CYS A 218 -27.50 25.52 24.62
C CYS A 218 -28.07 25.64 26.03
N TYR A 219 -27.90 26.80 26.65
CA TYR A 219 -28.54 27.17 27.91
C TYR A 219 -28.77 28.69 27.94
N ARG A 220 -29.53 29.16 28.94
CA ARG A 220 -29.70 30.60 29.20
C ARG A 220 -28.81 31.07 30.34
N ASP A 221 -28.04 32.12 30.09
CA ASP A 221 -27.27 32.79 31.14
C ASP A 221 -28.18 33.62 32.08
N GLU A 222 -27.57 34.29 33.08
CA GLU A 222 -28.30 35.11 34.07
C GLU A 222 -29.10 36.24 33.43
N ASN A 223 -28.65 36.71 32.26
CA ASN A 223 -29.27 37.76 31.48
C ASN A 223 -30.28 37.21 30.45
N GLN A 224 -30.69 35.95 30.58
CA GLN A 224 -31.60 35.24 29.66
C GLN A 224 -31.06 35.11 28.22
N ARG A 225 -29.76 35.31 28.01
CA ARG A 225 -29.13 35.19 26.68
C ARG A 225 -28.80 33.73 26.41
N LYS A 226 -29.08 33.29 25.18
CA LYS A 226 -28.76 31.95 24.70
C LYS A 226 -27.23 31.82 24.54
N ARG A 227 -26.64 30.85 25.23
CA ARG A 227 -25.22 30.48 25.15
C ARG A 227 -25.07 29.02 24.74
N PHE A 228 -23.97 28.69 24.06
CA PHE A 228 -23.63 27.30 23.76
C PHE A 228 -22.76 26.77 24.88
N VAL A 229 -23.00 25.52 25.29
CA VAL A 229 -22.24 24.89 26.38
C VAL A 229 -20.82 24.53 25.95
N HIS A 230 -19.91 24.43 26.92
CA HIS A 230 -18.64 23.76 26.71
C HIS A 230 -18.78 22.25 26.82
N THR A 231 -18.14 21.52 25.90
CA THR A 231 -18.15 20.06 25.82
C THR A 231 -16.76 19.51 26.08
N LEU A 232 -16.68 18.41 26.82
CA LEU A 232 -15.43 17.71 27.08
C LEU A 232 -15.58 16.22 26.81
N ASN A 233 -14.58 15.68 26.12
CA ASN A 233 -14.50 14.29 25.75
C ASN A 233 -13.39 13.62 26.56
N GLY A 234 -13.63 12.43 27.08
CA GLY A 234 -12.62 11.66 27.78
C GLY A 234 -12.77 10.18 27.47
N THR A 235 -11.67 9.45 27.42
CA THR A 235 -11.70 7.99 27.43
C THR A 235 -11.56 7.51 28.86
N ALA A 236 -12.48 6.69 29.36
CA ALA A 236 -12.27 6.03 30.65
C ALA A 236 -11.33 4.83 30.46
N CYS A 237 -11.59 4.03 29.42
CA CYS A 237 -10.79 2.84 29.12
C CYS A 237 -10.90 2.48 27.62
N ALA A 238 -9.77 2.43 26.91
CA ALA A 238 -9.66 1.78 25.61
C ALA A 238 -9.23 0.32 25.83
N ILE A 239 -10.21 -0.59 25.90
CA ILE A 239 -10.04 -1.94 26.46
C ILE A 239 -8.85 -2.69 25.85
N PRO A 240 -8.67 -2.78 24.51
CA PRO A 240 -7.57 -3.57 23.95
C PRO A 240 -6.18 -3.05 24.32
N ARG A 241 -6.02 -1.73 24.43
CA ARG A 241 -4.72 -1.13 24.76
C ARG A 241 -4.40 -1.28 26.25
N VAL A 242 -5.42 -1.18 27.11
CA VAL A 242 -5.28 -1.49 28.54
C VAL A 242 -5.04 -2.98 28.76
N LEU A 243 -5.66 -3.87 27.98
CA LEU A 243 -5.37 -5.30 27.99
C LEU A 243 -3.91 -5.58 27.67
N ILE A 244 -3.35 -4.98 26.61
CA ILE A 244 -1.91 -5.09 26.31
C ILE A 244 -1.07 -4.65 27.51
N ALA A 245 -1.36 -3.48 28.09
CA ALA A 245 -0.60 -2.96 29.22
C ALA A 245 -0.63 -3.91 30.44
N ILE A 246 -1.80 -4.48 30.77
CA ILE A 246 -1.94 -5.47 31.84
C ILE A 246 -1.17 -6.74 31.52
N LEU A 247 -1.35 -7.30 30.31
CA LEU A 247 -0.73 -8.56 29.91
C LEU A 247 0.80 -8.45 29.86
N GLU A 248 1.35 -7.34 29.38
CA GLU A 248 2.80 -7.16 29.30
C GLU A 248 3.43 -6.79 30.65
N THR A 249 2.74 -6.01 31.48
CA THR A 249 3.31 -5.52 32.75
C THR A 249 3.16 -6.54 33.88
N LEU A 250 2.07 -7.30 33.90
CA LEU A 250 1.74 -8.22 35.01
C LEU A 250 2.01 -9.69 34.67
N GLN A 251 2.73 -9.96 33.58
CA GLN A 251 3.20 -11.30 33.22
C GLN A 251 4.31 -11.77 34.19
N GLN A 252 4.17 -13.00 34.66
CA GLN A 252 5.15 -13.70 35.49
C GLN A 252 6.15 -14.46 34.62
N LYS A 253 7.24 -14.94 35.23
CA LYS A 253 8.33 -15.65 34.52
C LYS A 253 7.88 -16.93 33.82
N ASP A 254 6.81 -17.56 34.30
CA ASP A 254 6.21 -18.77 33.73
C ASP A 254 5.23 -18.48 32.57
N GLY A 255 5.01 -17.19 32.25
CA GLY A 255 4.08 -16.74 31.21
C GLY A 255 2.65 -16.49 31.69
N SER A 256 2.30 -16.82 32.95
CA SER A 256 1.00 -16.49 33.55
C SER A 256 0.86 -14.98 33.76
N VAL A 257 -0.37 -14.48 33.87
CA VAL A 257 -0.63 -13.04 34.10
C VAL A 257 -1.44 -12.86 35.38
N VAL A 258 -0.96 -12.00 36.27
CA VAL A 258 -1.67 -11.68 37.50
C VAL A 258 -2.78 -10.68 37.21
N VAL A 259 -4.03 -11.09 37.46
CA VAL A 259 -5.18 -10.18 37.34
C VAL A 259 -5.15 -9.14 38.48
N PRO A 260 -5.21 -7.82 38.15
CA PRO A 260 -5.27 -6.76 39.15
C PRO A 260 -6.34 -7.00 40.21
N PRO A 261 -6.07 -6.78 41.51
CA PRO A 261 -7.02 -7.03 42.59
C PRO A 261 -8.39 -6.37 42.38
N VAL A 262 -8.41 -5.15 41.83
CA VAL A 262 -9.63 -4.38 41.55
C VAL A 262 -10.51 -5.01 40.46
N LEU A 263 -9.95 -5.86 39.58
CA LEU A 263 -10.69 -6.53 38.52
C LEU A 263 -11.25 -7.89 38.94
N ARG A 264 -10.69 -8.52 39.99
CA ARG A 264 -11.09 -9.87 40.43
C ARG A 264 -12.58 -10.00 40.77
N PRO A 265 -13.24 -9.02 41.45
CA PRO A 265 -14.68 -9.09 41.70
C PRO A 265 -15.54 -9.16 40.45
N PHE A 266 -15.01 -8.70 39.31
CA PHE A 266 -15.71 -8.64 38.03
C PHE A 266 -15.35 -9.82 37.09
N MET A 267 -14.42 -10.69 37.49
CA MET A 267 -14.11 -11.91 36.76
C MET A 267 -15.20 -12.95 37.02
N MET A 268 -15.88 -13.43 35.97
CA MET A 268 -17.05 -14.32 36.09
C MET A 268 -16.72 -15.79 36.45
N ASN A 269 -15.49 -16.11 36.88
CA ASN A 269 -15.13 -17.46 37.33
C ASN A 269 -15.58 -17.69 38.78
N LYS A 270 -16.20 -18.85 39.02
CA LYS A 270 -16.89 -19.22 40.27
C LYS A 270 -15.99 -19.41 41.49
N ASP A 271 -14.67 -19.41 41.34
CA ASP A 271 -13.72 -19.63 42.43
C ASP A 271 -13.21 -18.30 43.04
N ASN A 272 -14.16 -17.50 43.51
CA ASN A 272 -13.87 -16.53 44.56
C ASN A 272 -13.65 -17.30 45.87
N ARG A 273 -12.45 -17.87 46.10
CA ARG A 273 -11.87 -18.23 47.42
C ARG A 273 -10.57 -19.07 47.31
N SER A 274 -9.54 -18.59 46.64
CA SER A 274 -8.14 -18.88 47.05
C SER A 274 -7.15 -18.07 46.23
N SER A 275 -6.23 -17.43 46.94
CA SER A 275 -4.96 -16.91 46.46
C SER A 275 -4.24 -17.90 45.53
N ASN A 276 -3.67 -17.36 44.44
CA ASN A 276 -2.87 -18.00 43.39
C ASN A 276 -3.69 -18.62 42.24
N LEU A 277 -3.78 -17.87 41.14
CA LEU A 277 -4.07 -18.42 39.82
C LEU A 277 -2.78 -19.09 39.32
N GLU A 278 -2.61 -20.36 39.64
CA GLU A 278 -1.60 -21.20 38.98
C GLU A 278 -2.09 -21.63 37.59
N GLU A 279 -1.14 -21.57 36.64
CA GLU A 279 -1.09 -22.26 35.34
C GLU A 279 -2.07 -21.84 34.23
N LEU A 280 -1.61 -20.88 33.42
CA LEU A 280 -1.86 -20.88 31.97
C LEU A 280 -0.80 -21.75 31.28
N SER A 281 -0.88 -23.07 31.45
CA SER A 281 -0.09 -24.03 30.65
C SER A 281 -1.02 -24.94 29.85
N GLY A 282 -0.69 -25.14 28.57
CA GLY A 282 -1.49 -25.95 27.64
C GLY A 282 -1.40 -27.43 27.97
N SER A 283 -2.54 -28.08 28.26
CA SER A 283 -2.62 -29.53 28.35
C SER A 283 -3.07 -30.15 27.02
N ARG A 284 -2.22 -31.09 26.58
CA ARG A 284 -2.48 -32.09 25.55
C ARG A 284 -3.45 -33.14 26.12
N ASN A 285 -4.42 -33.57 25.32
CA ASN A 285 -4.97 -34.94 25.30
C ASN A 285 -5.11 -35.28 23.81
N SER A 286 -4.19 -36.01 23.18
CA SER A 286 -4.10 -37.49 23.14
C SER A 286 -5.40 -38.16 22.68
N ASP A 287 -5.54 -38.31 21.36
CA ASP A 287 -5.67 -39.63 20.72
C ASP A 287 -5.65 -39.50 19.20
N PHE A 288 -4.57 -39.98 18.58
CA PHE A 288 -4.55 -40.92 17.45
C PHE A 288 -3.13 -41.01 16.87
N GLY A 289 -2.51 -42.17 17.10
CA GLY A 289 -1.73 -42.89 16.08
C GLY A 289 -0.43 -42.26 15.59
N THR A 290 0.66 -42.67 16.22
CA THR A 290 2.06 -42.57 15.78
C THR A 290 2.31 -43.01 14.34
N GLY A 291 3.12 -42.27 13.60
CA GLY A 291 3.67 -42.70 12.31
C GLY A 291 4.65 -41.72 11.68
N ASN A 292 5.92 -41.76 12.13
CA ASN A 292 7.15 -41.31 11.44
C ASN A 292 7.16 -39.94 10.74
N LEU A 293 7.79 -38.96 11.40
CA LEU A 293 8.54 -37.90 10.71
C LEU A 293 9.84 -37.57 11.48
N GLU A 294 10.74 -38.54 11.53
CA GLU A 294 12.18 -38.24 11.55
C GLU A 294 12.66 -38.06 10.09
N ARG A 295 13.52 -37.05 9.89
CA ARG A 295 14.29 -36.66 8.68
C ARG A 295 13.74 -35.46 7.90
N ARG A 296 14.24 -34.27 8.26
CA ARG A 296 15.43 -33.66 7.63
C ARG A 296 15.69 -32.29 8.26
N LYS A 297 16.66 -32.26 9.19
CA LYS A 297 17.48 -31.07 9.42
C LYS A 297 18.37 -30.93 8.20
N GLU A 298 17.94 -30.18 7.19
CA GLU A 298 18.84 -29.67 6.15
C GLU A 298 18.91 -28.16 6.30
N LYS A 299 20.15 -27.68 6.32
CA LYS A 299 20.55 -26.28 6.54
C LYS A 299 19.81 -25.37 5.55
N CYS A 300 18.91 -24.52 6.06
CA CYS A 300 18.47 -23.35 5.31
C CYS A 300 19.65 -22.38 5.23
N GLU A 301 20.34 -22.38 4.09
CA GLU A 301 21.21 -21.27 3.71
C GLU A 301 20.35 -20.02 3.53
N ALA A 302 20.76 -18.93 4.19
CA ALA A 302 20.09 -17.65 4.13
C ALA A 302 20.24 -17.04 2.72
N PHE A 303 19.12 -16.81 2.03
CA PHE A 303 19.06 -16.09 0.76
C PHE A 303 17.83 -15.17 0.71
N PRO A 304 17.88 -14.08 -0.06
CA PRO A 304 17.97 -12.74 0.52
C PRO A 304 16.60 -12.20 0.93
N ALA A 305 16.61 -11.53 2.09
CA ALA A 305 15.56 -10.60 2.51
C ALA A 305 15.27 -9.57 1.40
N TYR A 306 14.05 -9.02 1.41
CA TYR A 306 13.66 -7.77 0.76
C TYR A 306 14.88 -6.86 0.61
N GLU A 307 15.32 -6.59 -0.64
CA GLU A 307 16.53 -5.80 -0.86
C GLU A 307 16.39 -4.49 -0.10
N SER A 308 17.17 -4.36 0.97
CA SER A 308 17.26 -3.15 1.78
C SER A 308 17.48 -1.95 0.87
N ILE A 309 16.90 -0.80 1.23
CA ILE A 309 17.20 0.47 0.54
C ILE A 309 18.72 0.57 0.45
N PRO A 310 19.28 0.77 -0.76
CA PRO A 310 20.72 0.83 -0.95
C PRO A 310 21.35 1.81 0.01
N ARG A 311 22.53 1.48 0.54
CA ARG A 311 23.29 2.46 1.30
C ARG A 311 24.19 3.26 0.36
N GLU A 312 24.52 4.49 0.76
CA GLU A 312 25.26 5.42 -0.08
C GLU A 312 26.69 4.93 -0.44
N ASP A 313 27.28 4.11 0.42
CA ASP A 313 28.55 3.41 0.22
C ASP A 313 28.49 2.33 -0.88
N GLN A 314 27.30 1.82 -1.20
CA GLN A 314 27.10 0.81 -2.24
C GLN A 314 27.01 1.41 -3.65
N LEU A 315 26.92 2.74 -3.76
CA LEU A 315 26.82 3.44 -5.04
C LEU A 315 28.21 3.63 -5.68
N ASN A 316 28.29 3.36 -6.99
CA ASN A 316 29.49 3.67 -7.77
C ASN A 316 29.57 5.18 -8.09
N GLN A 317 30.70 5.63 -8.63
CA GLN A 317 30.93 7.05 -8.92
C GLN A 317 29.93 7.63 -9.95
N GLU A 318 29.55 6.85 -10.98
CA GLU A 318 28.54 7.27 -11.97
C GLU A 318 27.18 7.49 -11.31
N GLN A 319 26.77 6.60 -10.41
CA GLN A 319 25.53 6.66 -9.65
C GLN A 319 25.51 7.83 -8.66
N LYS A 320 26.62 8.11 -7.98
CA LYS A 320 26.75 9.25 -7.05
C LYS A 320 26.56 10.60 -7.75
N LEU A 321 27.08 10.76 -8.97
CA LEU A 321 26.88 11.97 -9.77
C LEU A 321 25.40 12.20 -10.10
N VAL A 322 24.66 11.14 -10.42
CA VAL A 322 23.20 11.23 -10.67
C VAL A 322 22.46 11.66 -9.41
N VAL A 323 22.83 11.14 -8.24
CA VAL A 323 22.26 11.55 -6.95
C VAL A 323 22.48 13.04 -6.72
N GLN A 324 23.69 13.53 -6.96
CA GLN A 324 24.01 14.94 -6.79
C GLN A 324 23.16 15.84 -7.69
N SER A 325 23.05 15.52 -8.99
CA SER A 325 22.17 16.25 -9.93
C SER A 325 20.70 16.25 -9.47
N ALA A 326 20.20 15.11 -8.97
CA ALA A 326 18.83 15.02 -8.46
C ALA A 326 18.60 15.94 -7.24
N LEU A 327 19.53 15.96 -6.29
CA LEU A 327 19.44 16.78 -5.07
C LEU A 327 19.61 18.28 -5.36
N GLN A 328 20.30 18.64 -6.44
CA GLN A 328 20.40 20.03 -6.92
C GLN A 328 19.12 20.52 -7.62
N GLY A 329 18.11 19.66 -7.79
CA GLY A 329 16.87 20.01 -8.46
C GLY A 329 16.94 19.94 -9.99
N GLU A 330 18.00 19.34 -10.56
CA GLU A 330 18.13 19.21 -12.02
C GLU A 330 17.11 18.22 -12.58
N SER A 331 16.50 18.56 -13.72
CA SER A 331 15.68 17.64 -14.50
C SER A 331 16.55 16.88 -15.50
N PHE A 332 16.57 15.55 -15.43
CA PHE A 332 17.51 14.72 -16.21
C PHE A 332 16.91 13.42 -16.73
N PHE A 333 17.58 12.87 -17.74
CA PHE A 333 17.34 11.53 -18.26
C PHE A 333 18.47 10.58 -17.88
N LEU A 334 18.14 9.48 -17.20
CA LEU A 334 19.04 8.41 -16.82
C LEU A 334 18.83 7.19 -17.73
N THR A 335 19.88 6.79 -18.44
CA THR A 335 19.89 5.62 -19.31
C THR A 335 21.06 4.69 -19.04
N GLY A 336 21.00 3.49 -19.60
CA GLY A 336 22.04 2.47 -19.54
C GLY A 336 21.48 1.12 -20.01
N ALA A 337 22.37 0.17 -20.32
CA ALA A 337 21.96 -1.18 -20.71
C ALA A 337 21.13 -1.89 -19.63
N ALA A 338 20.47 -2.99 -19.98
CA ALA A 338 19.79 -3.84 -19.02
C ALA A 338 20.79 -4.33 -17.96
N GLY A 339 20.38 -4.31 -16.70
CA GLY A 339 21.23 -4.76 -15.60
C GLY A 339 22.26 -3.74 -15.08
N THR A 340 22.28 -2.48 -15.56
CA THR A 340 23.19 -1.43 -15.06
C THR A 340 22.83 -0.81 -13.71
N GLY A 341 21.83 -1.36 -13.01
CA GLY A 341 21.42 -0.86 -11.68
C GLY A 341 20.55 0.40 -11.70
N LYS A 342 19.89 0.73 -12.83
CA LYS A 342 18.94 1.86 -12.91
C LYS A 342 17.87 1.84 -11.81
N SER A 343 17.12 0.74 -11.69
CA SER A 343 16.06 0.60 -10.67
C SER A 343 16.61 0.48 -9.24
N PHE A 344 17.87 0.06 -9.06
CA PHE A 344 18.56 0.08 -7.77
C PHE A 344 18.85 1.53 -7.34
N LEU A 345 19.42 2.33 -8.24
CA LEU A 345 19.65 3.76 -8.02
C LEU A 345 18.34 4.53 -7.81
N LEU A 346 17.29 4.20 -8.56
CA LEU A 346 16.01 4.88 -8.46
C LEU A 346 15.34 4.66 -7.09
N ARG A 347 15.48 3.47 -6.48
CA ARG A 347 15.04 3.23 -5.08
C ARG A 347 15.73 4.16 -4.09
N PHE A 348 17.04 4.31 -4.23
CA PHE A 348 17.82 5.22 -3.38
C PHE A 348 17.42 6.68 -3.58
N LEU A 349 17.26 7.11 -4.84
CA LEU A 349 16.84 8.46 -5.19
C LEU A 349 15.45 8.78 -4.64
N ALA A 350 14.48 7.88 -4.83
CA ALA A 350 13.11 8.07 -4.37
C ALA A 350 13.09 8.26 -2.84
N ASP A 351 13.80 7.41 -2.08
CA ASP A 351 13.88 7.51 -0.62
C ASP A 351 14.52 8.83 -0.15
N LYS A 352 15.65 9.22 -0.74
CA LYS A 352 16.33 10.49 -0.41
C LYS A 352 15.48 11.71 -0.75
N LEU A 353 14.84 11.74 -1.92
CA LEU A 353 13.98 12.86 -2.35
C LEU A 353 12.71 12.94 -1.51
N GLN A 354 12.11 11.80 -1.14
CA GLN A 354 10.95 11.75 -0.25
C GLN A 354 11.31 12.22 1.16
N SER A 355 12.50 11.91 1.64
CA SER A 355 13.01 12.43 2.92
C SER A 355 13.24 13.95 2.88
N LEU A 356 13.63 14.50 1.73
CA LEU A 356 13.90 15.93 1.54
C LEU A 356 12.63 16.77 1.36
N TYR A 357 11.70 16.33 0.50
CA TYR A 357 10.52 17.09 0.10
C TYR A 357 9.21 16.59 0.75
N GLY A 358 9.25 15.45 1.44
CA GLY A 358 8.07 14.75 1.94
C GLY A 358 7.51 13.75 0.92
N SER A 359 6.97 12.63 1.41
CA SER A 359 6.50 11.53 0.55
C SER A 359 5.38 11.91 -0.42
N SER A 360 4.54 12.90 -0.08
CA SER A 360 3.44 13.37 -0.93
C SER A 360 3.90 14.32 -2.05
N ALA A 361 5.11 14.87 -1.96
CA ALA A 361 5.67 15.81 -2.93
C ALA A 361 6.51 15.12 -4.03
N VAL A 362 6.87 13.84 -3.86
CA VAL A 362 7.65 13.06 -4.83
C VAL A 362 6.76 11.98 -5.45
N ALA A 363 6.42 12.17 -6.72
CA ALA A 363 5.61 11.25 -7.48
C ALA A 363 6.49 10.18 -8.14
N VAL A 364 6.38 8.93 -7.69
CA VAL A 364 7.09 7.79 -8.28
C VAL A 364 6.18 7.07 -9.26
N THR A 365 6.56 7.09 -10.55
CA THR A 365 5.75 6.53 -11.63
C THR A 365 6.52 5.64 -12.59
N ALA A 366 5.82 4.79 -13.34
CA ALA A 366 6.39 4.03 -14.45
C ALA A 366 5.37 3.83 -15.59
N SER A 367 5.85 3.34 -16.73
CA SER A 367 5.02 3.02 -17.90
C SER A 367 4.04 1.86 -17.70
N THR A 368 4.41 0.86 -16.88
CA THR A 368 3.57 -0.30 -16.57
C THR A 368 3.48 -0.57 -15.07
N GLY A 369 2.38 -1.18 -14.61
CA GLY A 369 2.16 -1.47 -13.18
C GLY A 369 3.12 -2.52 -12.59
N ILE A 370 3.76 -3.35 -13.43
CA ILE A 370 4.80 -4.29 -12.97
C ILE A 370 6.08 -3.52 -12.62
N ALA A 371 6.44 -2.51 -13.42
CA ALA A 371 7.63 -1.69 -13.21
C ALA A 371 7.55 -0.79 -11.95
N THR A 372 6.34 -0.47 -11.45
CA THR A 372 6.18 0.37 -10.25
C THR A 372 6.34 -0.40 -8.94
N CYS A 373 6.23 -1.72 -8.96
CA CYS A 373 6.19 -2.57 -7.76
C CYS A 373 7.48 -2.50 -6.91
N PRO A 374 8.70 -2.49 -7.50
CA PRO A 374 9.93 -2.30 -6.75
C PRO A 374 10.06 -0.93 -6.07
N LEU A 375 9.28 0.07 -6.51
CA LEU A 375 9.44 1.48 -6.15
C LEU A 375 8.29 2.04 -5.30
N LYS A 376 7.29 1.22 -4.97
CA LYS A 376 6.05 1.64 -4.29
C LYS A 376 5.34 2.81 -4.98
N GLY A 377 5.39 2.84 -6.31
CA GLY A 377 4.77 3.88 -7.14
C GLY A 377 3.47 3.43 -7.83
N GLN A 378 2.95 4.28 -8.72
CA GLN A 378 1.77 4.00 -9.56
C GLN A 378 2.05 4.30 -11.03
N THR A 379 1.18 3.91 -11.97
CA THR A 379 1.43 4.17 -13.40
C THR A 379 1.36 5.67 -13.71
N LEU A 380 2.11 6.12 -14.72
CA LEU A 380 2.10 7.54 -15.14
C LEU A 380 0.68 8.00 -15.52
N HIS A 381 -0.09 7.14 -16.19
CA HIS A 381 -1.48 7.39 -16.56
C HIS A 381 -2.37 7.63 -15.34
N SER A 382 -2.28 6.77 -14.32
CA SER A 382 -3.06 6.87 -13.09
C SER A 382 -2.66 8.09 -12.24
N PHE A 383 -1.35 8.38 -12.15
CA PHE A 383 -0.87 9.56 -11.44
C PHE A 383 -1.35 10.86 -12.08
N SER A 384 -1.19 10.96 -13.40
CA SER A 384 -1.46 12.18 -14.14
C SER A 384 -2.94 12.44 -14.38
N GLY A 385 -3.79 11.42 -14.25
CA GLY A 385 -5.24 11.55 -14.48
C GLY A 385 -5.63 11.65 -15.95
N ILE A 386 -4.73 11.27 -16.87
CA ILE A 386 -4.99 11.32 -18.33
C ILE A 386 -5.84 10.14 -18.84
N GLY A 387 -6.24 9.20 -17.97
CA GLY A 387 -7.00 8.01 -18.35
C GLY A 387 -6.24 7.15 -19.36
N LEU A 388 -6.88 6.80 -20.47
CA LEU A 388 -6.26 6.05 -21.58
C LEU A 388 -5.30 6.88 -22.46
N GLY A 389 -5.07 8.16 -22.15
CA GLY A 389 -4.24 9.03 -22.98
C GLY A 389 -4.84 9.33 -24.36
N LYS A 390 -6.18 9.31 -24.47
CA LYS A 390 -6.92 9.66 -25.69
C LYS A 390 -7.52 11.07 -25.54
N GLY A 391 -7.47 11.86 -26.62
CA GLY A 391 -7.95 13.24 -26.64
C GLY A 391 -6.83 14.24 -26.93
N THR A 392 -7.18 15.52 -27.05
CA THR A 392 -6.19 16.59 -27.23
C THR A 392 -5.70 17.12 -25.88
N ALA A 393 -4.53 17.76 -25.87
CA ALA A 393 -3.94 18.37 -24.68
C ALA A 393 -4.91 19.33 -23.97
N GLU A 394 -5.67 20.12 -24.74
CA GLU A 394 -6.65 21.09 -24.24
C GLU A 394 -7.81 20.39 -23.54
N THR A 395 -8.35 19.33 -24.15
CA THR A 395 -9.49 18.60 -23.59
C THR A 395 -9.14 17.94 -22.26
N VAL A 396 -7.98 17.28 -22.19
CA VAL A 396 -7.52 16.60 -20.98
C VAL A 396 -7.14 17.61 -19.89
N ALA A 397 -6.52 18.73 -20.26
CA ALA A 397 -6.23 19.82 -19.32
C ALA A 397 -7.50 20.45 -18.73
N PHE A 398 -8.50 20.73 -19.56
CA PHE A 398 -9.79 21.27 -19.11
C PHE A 398 -10.51 20.29 -18.17
N GLN A 399 -10.54 19.00 -18.52
CA GLN A 399 -11.13 17.95 -17.69
C GLN A 399 -10.41 17.83 -16.34
N ALA A 400 -9.08 17.95 -16.32
CA ALA A 400 -8.31 17.88 -15.09
C ALA A 400 -8.68 18.97 -14.08
N LEU A 401 -9.06 20.17 -14.54
CA LEU A 401 -9.45 21.29 -13.66
C LEU A 401 -10.72 21.01 -12.85
N TYR A 402 -11.62 20.14 -13.33
CA TYR A 402 -12.81 19.73 -12.58
C TYR A 402 -12.47 18.72 -11.47
N ASN A 403 -11.29 18.10 -11.50
CA ASN A 403 -10.85 17.14 -10.51
C ASN A 403 -9.95 17.82 -9.46
N ARG A 404 -10.58 18.39 -8.42
CA ARG A 404 -9.86 19.10 -7.34
C ARG A 404 -8.75 18.27 -6.69
N LYS A 405 -8.98 16.97 -6.47
CA LYS A 405 -7.96 16.06 -5.90
C LYS A 405 -6.74 15.92 -6.82
N LEU A 406 -6.96 15.82 -8.13
CA LEU A 406 -5.90 15.76 -9.12
C LEU A 406 -5.11 17.08 -9.15
N CYS A 407 -5.81 18.22 -9.14
CA CYS A 407 -5.15 19.52 -9.10
C CYS A 407 -4.30 19.69 -7.83
N ASP A 408 -4.82 19.32 -6.66
CA ASP A 408 -4.10 19.42 -5.39
C ASP A 408 -2.86 18.53 -5.38
N ARG A 409 -2.96 17.31 -5.94
CA ARG A 409 -1.81 16.41 -6.15
C ARG A 409 -0.72 17.07 -7.01
N TRP A 410 -1.10 17.63 -8.16
CA TRP A 410 -0.15 18.30 -9.05
C TRP A 410 0.44 19.57 -8.44
N LYS A 411 -0.32 20.35 -7.67
CA LYS A 411 0.17 21.52 -6.92
C LYS A 411 1.19 21.12 -5.84
N ASN A 412 0.97 20.01 -5.15
CA ASN A 412 1.88 19.51 -4.12
C ASN A 412 3.15 18.86 -4.70
N THR A 413 3.07 18.32 -5.92
CA THR A 413 4.19 17.61 -6.55
C THR A 413 5.37 18.56 -6.83
N LYS A 414 6.55 18.19 -6.36
CA LYS A 414 7.84 18.87 -6.59
C LYS A 414 8.73 18.09 -7.55
N VAL A 415 8.74 16.75 -7.43
CA VAL A 415 9.53 15.85 -8.27
C VAL A 415 8.63 14.77 -8.87
N LEU A 416 8.76 14.54 -10.18
CA LEU A 416 8.12 13.44 -10.90
C LEU A 416 9.19 12.49 -11.45
N ILE A 417 9.20 11.28 -10.92
CA ILE A 417 10.07 10.18 -11.37
C ILE A 417 9.28 9.31 -12.35
N ILE A 418 9.84 9.04 -13.53
CA ILE A 418 9.23 8.20 -14.58
C ILE A 418 10.20 7.07 -14.93
N ASP A 419 9.94 5.86 -14.46
CA ASP A 419 10.70 4.66 -14.84
C ASP A 419 10.16 3.98 -16.11
N GLU A 420 11.03 3.25 -16.81
CA GLU A 420 10.75 2.56 -18.07
C GLU A 420 10.10 3.48 -19.13
N VAL A 421 10.68 4.67 -19.36
CA VAL A 421 10.17 5.67 -20.31
C VAL A 421 10.11 5.20 -21.77
N SER A 422 10.80 4.10 -22.12
CA SER A 422 10.84 3.61 -23.51
C SER A 422 9.47 3.26 -24.09
N MET A 423 8.51 2.89 -23.23
CA MET A 423 7.13 2.57 -23.60
C MET A 423 6.18 3.77 -23.52
N ILE A 424 6.67 4.97 -23.17
CA ILE A 424 5.88 6.21 -23.14
C ILE A 424 6.07 6.94 -24.48
N SER A 425 4.96 7.30 -25.12
CA SER A 425 5.00 8.07 -26.37
C SER A 425 5.18 9.58 -26.12
N GLY A 426 5.63 10.29 -27.15
CA GLY A 426 5.76 11.75 -27.10
C GLY A 426 4.43 12.46 -26.86
N GLU A 427 3.33 11.91 -27.37
CA GLU A 427 1.97 12.44 -27.19
C GLU A 427 1.52 12.29 -25.73
N VAL A 428 1.79 11.14 -25.09
CA VAL A 428 1.49 10.95 -23.66
C VAL A 428 2.23 11.99 -22.80
N LEU A 429 3.50 12.27 -23.09
CA LEU A 429 4.22 13.33 -22.38
C LEU A 429 3.59 14.71 -22.57
N GLN A 430 3.07 15.02 -23.75
CA GLN A 430 2.37 16.27 -24.01
C GLN A 430 1.07 16.39 -23.21
N LEU A 431 0.28 15.31 -23.12
CA LEU A 431 -0.93 15.27 -22.30
C LEU A 431 -0.61 15.48 -20.81
N VAL A 432 0.39 14.78 -20.28
CA VAL A 432 0.82 14.92 -18.89
C VAL A 432 1.27 16.35 -18.59
N ASN A 433 2.06 16.95 -19.49
CA ASN A 433 2.50 18.34 -19.37
C ASN A 433 1.32 19.33 -19.38
N ALA A 434 0.33 19.12 -20.25
CA ALA A 434 -0.86 19.97 -20.32
C ALA A 434 -1.66 19.94 -19.01
N VAL A 435 -1.87 18.76 -18.44
CA VAL A 435 -2.53 18.60 -17.13
C VAL A 435 -1.73 19.29 -16.04
N ALA A 436 -0.41 19.07 -15.99
CA ALA A 436 0.46 19.64 -14.97
C ALA A 436 0.43 21.19 -15.01
N ARG A 437 0.54 21.78 -16.21
CA ARG A 437 0.47 23.24 -16.44
C ARG A 437 -0.88 23.81 -16.01
N ALA A 438 -1.98 23.16 -16.39
CA ALA A 438 -3.32 23.58 -16.03
C ALA A 438 -3.56 23.53 -14.53
N CYS A 439 -3.27 22.40 -13.88
CA CYS A 439 -3.46 22.21 -12.44
C CYS A 439 -2.63 23.18 -11.59
N ARG A 440 -1.44 23.56 -12.06
CA ARG A 440 -0.48 24.40 -11.33
C ARG A 440 -0.55 25.87 -11.73
N GLY A 441 -1.30 26.23 -12.77
CA GLY A 441 -1.36 27.59 -13.29
C GLY A 441 -0.01 28.12 -13.77
N SER A 442 0.81 27.28 -14.39
CA SER A 442 2.19 27.61 -14.79
C SER A 442 2.45 27.35 -16.27
N SER A 443 3.21 28.23 -16.92
CA SER A 443 3.65 28.07 -18.30
C SER A 443 4.92 27.22 -18.44
N LEU A 444 5.62 26.94 -17.34
CA LEU A 444 6.84 26.15 -17.34
C LEU A 444 6.57 24.69 -17.74
N PRO A 445 7.56 23.98 -18.33
CA PRO A 445 7.43 22.55 -18.59
C PRO A 445 6.99 21.79 -17.35
N PHE A 446 5.95 20.97 -17.49
CA PHE A 446 5.29 20.20 -16.42
C PHE A 446 4.88 21.05 -15.21
N GLY A 447 4.58 22.34 -15.44
CA GLY A 447 4.25 23.31 -14.40
C GLY A 447 5.41 23.62 -13.44
N GLY A 448 6.66 23.39 -13.87
CA GLY A 448 7.86 23.60 -13.05
C GLY A 448 8.15 22.47 -12.07
N VAL A 449 7.65 21.25 -12.34
CA VAL A 449 8.01 20.04 -11.60
C VAL A 449 9.37 19.53 -12.09
N GLN A 450 10.26 19.13 -11.17
CA GLN A 450 11.52 18.47 -11.52
C GLN A 450 11.24 17.09 -12.12
N LEU A 451 11.85 16.78 -13.26
CA LEU A 451 11.70 15.48 -13.92
C LEU A 451 12.93 14.60 -13.74
N VAL A 452 12.70 13.39 -13.24
CA VAL A 452 13.71 12.32 -13.20
C VAL A 452 13.21 11.19 -14.09
N VAL A 453 13.69 11.17 -15.33
CA VAL A 453 13.22 10.22 -16.35
C VAL A 453 14.24 9.10 -16.47
N VAL A 454 13.80 7.84 -16.41
CA VAL A 454 14.67 6.67 -16.40
C VAL A 454 14.18 5.64 -17.42
N GLY A 455 15.11 5.05 -18.18
CA GLY A 455 14.79 3.97 -19.12
C GLY A 455 15.90 3.66 -20.10
N ASP A 456 15.63 2.76 -21.05
CA ASP A 456 16.53 2.46 -22.17
C ASP A 456 15.71 2.31 -23.45
N PHE A 457 15.81 3.27 -24.38
CA PHE A 457 15.05 3.23 -25.64
C PHE A 457 15.44 2.09 -26.58
N TYR A 458 16.56 1.38 -26.33
CA TYR A 458 16.87 0.12 -27.04
C TYR A 458 16.01 -1.06 -26.57
N GLN A 459 15.25 -0.91 -25.47
CA GLN A 459 14.23 -1.88 -25.06
C GLN A 459 12.96 -1.70 -25.91
N LEU A 460 11.81 -2.16 -25.42
CA LEU A 460 10.56 -2.07 -26.17
C LEU A 460 10.15 -0.62 -26.37
N SER A 461 9.64 -0.36 -27.58
CA SER A 461 9.09 0.92 -28.02
C SER A 461 7.68 1.12 -27.45
N PRO A 462 7.07 2.31 -27.58
CA PRO A 462 5.65 2.48 -27.32
C PRO A 462 4.83 1.51 -28.18
N VAL A 463 3.70 1.03 -27.64
CA VAL A 463 2.78 0.17 -28.41
C VAL A 463 2.32 0.93 -29.65
N ASP A 464 2.39 0.30 -30.83
CA ASP A 464 2.18 0.92 -32.14
C ASP A 464 3.18 2.05 -32.48
N ALA A 465 4.48 1.83 -32.27
CA ALA A 465 5.57 2.77 -32.57
C ALA A 465 5.61 3.30 -34.02
N GLU A 466 4.96 2.63 -34.98
CA GLU A 466 4.80 3.15 -36.35
C GLU A 466 3.85 4.37 -36.41
N LYS A 467 2.93 4.48 -35.44
CA LYS A 467 1.92 5.54 -35.36
C LYS A 467 2.22 6.58 -34.28
N HIS A 468 3.13 6.28 -33.36
CA HIS A 468 3.42 7.10 -32.19
C HIS A 468 4.88 7.49 -32.14
N SER A 469 5.14 8.75 -31.75
CA SER A 469 6.49 9.25 -31.55
C SER A 469 7.11 8.69 -30.26
N PHE A 470 8.43 8.49 -30.23
CA PHE A 470 9.14 8.22 -28.99
C PHE A 470 9.08 9.44 -28.07
N ALA A 471 9.15 9.21 -26.76
CA ALA A 471 9.22 10.29 -25.77
C ALA A 471 10.29 11.36 -26.08
N PHE A 472 11.47 10.96 -26.58
CA PHE A 472 12.57 11.87 -26.93
C PHE A 472 12.33 12.72 -28.18
N GLU A 473 11.33 12.37 -29.00
CA GLU A 473 10.94 13.15 -30.18
C GLU A 473 9.96 14.27 -29.82
N SER A 474 9.39 14.24 -28.61
CA SER A 474 8.51 15.30 -28.14
C SER A 474 9.28 16.62 -28.04
N PRO A 475 8.74 17.75 -28.54
CA PRO A 475 9.37 19.06 -28.38
C PRO A 475 9.68 19.39 -26.91
N LEU A 476 8.83 18.89 -26.00
CA LEU A 476 8.98 19.06 -24.55
C LEU A 476 10.20 18.37 -23.96
N TRP A 477 10.77 17.37 -24.65
CA TRP A 477 11.89 16.59 -24.12
C TRP A 477 13.10 17.48 -23.86
N ASN A 478 13.51 18.28 -24.86
CA ASN A 478 14.68 19.17 -24.73
C ASN A 478 14.39 20.38 -23.83
N ASP A 479 13.13 20.80 -23.74
CA ASP A 479 12.73 21.89 -22.86
C ASP A 479 12.75 21.47 -21.38
N ALA A 480 12.35 20.24 -21.09
CA ALA A 480 12.21 19.74 -19.72
C ALA A 480 13.48 19.02 -19.20
N ILE A 481 14.19 18.27 -20.05
CA ILE A 481 15.36 17.47 -19.67
C ILE A 481 16.62 18.24 -20.04
N LYS A 482 17.43 18.60 -19.03
CA LYS A 482 18.64 19.42 -19.21
C LYS A 482 19.91 18.60 -19.27
N THR A 483 19.95 17.48 -18.56
CA THR A 483 21.15 16.63 -18.46
C THR A 483 20.81 15.18 -18.76
N VAL A 484 21.79 14.44 -19.30
CA VAL A 484 21.66 13.02 -19.61
C VAL A 484 22.79 12.24 -18.93
N HIS A 485 22.41 11.30 -18.08
CA HIS A 485 23.34 10.41 -17.39
C HIS A 485 23.28 9.00 -18.00
N VAL A 486 24.44 8.41 -18.28
CA VAL A 486 24.55 7.09 -18.90
C VAL A 486 25.34 6.16 -17.98
N LEU A 487 24.68 5.15 -17.42
CA LEU A 487 25.31 4.11 -16.62
C LEU A 487 25.91 3.03 -17.53
N LYS A 488 27.19 2.72 -17.31
CA LYS A 488 27.93 1.77 -18.16
C LYS A 488 28.17 0.41 -17.49
N SER A 489 28.29 0.40 -16.16
CA SER A 489 28.61 -0.82 -15.42
C SER A 489 27.39 -1.75 -15.34
N VAL A 490 27.48 -2.97 -15.91
CA VAL A 490 26.42 -3.99 -15.83
C VAL A 490 26.64 -4.83 -14.56
N HIS A 491 25.66 -4.80 -13.66
CA HIS A 491 25.72 -5.48 -12.35
C HIS A 491 24.96 -6.82 -12.34
N ARG A 492 23.86 -6.95 -13.10
CA ARG A 492 22.99 -8.14 -13.05
C ARG A 492 23.66 -9.43 -13.53
N GLN A 493 24.48 -9.35 -14.58
CA GLN A 493 25.20 -10.50 -15.16
C GLN A 493 26.71 -10.47 -14.84
N ARG A 494 27.13 -9.82 -13.74
CA ARG A 494 28.56 -9.55 -13.44
C ARG A 494 29.46 -10.79 -13.45
N THR A 495 28.91 -11.98 -13.17
CA THR A 495 29.66 -13.24 -13.15
C THR A 495 29.80 -13.93 -14.52
N ASP A 496 29.23 -13.36 -15.58
CA ASP A 496 29.25 -13.92 -16.95
C ASP A 496 29.59 -12.85 -18.00
N PRO A 497 30.88 -12.51 -18.19
CA PRO A 497 31.32 -11.49 -19.14
C PRO A 497 30.95 -11.80 -20.60
N ALA A 498 30.92 -13.09 -20.97
CA ALA A 498 30.52 -13.51 -22.31
C ALA A 498 29.04 -13.18 -22.56
N PHE A 499 28.17 -13.41 -21.57
CA PHE A 499 26.77 -13.05 -21.68
C PHE A 499 26.53 -11.53 -21.72
N ILE A 500 27.34 -10.74 -20.99
CA ILE A 500 27.31 -9.27 -21.09
C ILE A 500 27.66 -8.80 -22.52
N LYS A 501 28.67 -9.41 -23.16
CA LYS A 501 29.03 -9.12 -24.55
C LYS A 501 27.83 -9.38 -25.47
N ILE A 502 27.25 -10.58 -25.39
CA ILE A 502 26.06 -10.96 -26.17
C ILE A 502 24.91 -9.95 -25.99
N LEU A 503 24.56 -9.61 -24.75
CA LEU A 503 23.45 -8.68 -24.49
C LEU A 503 23.73 -7.27 -25.03
N ASN A 504 24.98 -6.81 -25.01
CA ASN A 504 25.35 -5.50 -25.58
C ASN A 504 25.34 -5.50 -27.11
N GLU A 505 25.72 -6.60 -27.76
CA GLU A 505 25.58 -6.77 -29.22
C GLU A 505 24.10 -6.70 -29.61
N LEU A 506 23.26 -7.51 -28.94
CA LEU A 506 21.82 -7.56 -29.19
C LEU A 506 21.14 -6.21 -28.94
N ARG A 507 21.59 -5.45 -27.92
CA ARG A 507 21.07 -4.12 -27.59
C ARG A 507 21.18 -3.15 -28.76
N VAL A 508 22.27 -3.23 -29.54
CA VAL A 508 22.54 -2.32 -30.66
C VAL A 508 22.17 -2.92 -32.02
N GLY A 509 21.50 -4.07 -32.05
CA GLY A 509 21.07 -4.70 -33.30
C GLY A 509 22.19 -5.44 -34.05
N PHE A 510 23.32 -5.69 -33.39
CA PHE A 510 24.43 -6.42 -33.95
C PHE A 510 24.45 -7.85 -33.42
N VAL A 511 24.79 -8.82 -34.27
CA VAL A 511 24.96 -10.23 -33.87
C VAL A 511 26.21 -10.75 -34.54
N SER A 512 27.29 -10.96 -33.78
CA SER A 512 28.49 -11.62 -34.30
C SER A 512 28.23 -13.11 -34.57
N GLU A 513 29.06 -13.73 -35.42
CA GLU A 513 28.99 -15.18 -35.68
C GLU A 513 29.14 -16.01 -34.39
N GLU A 514 30.03 -15.57 -33.50
CA GLU A 514 30.24 -16.17 -32.18
C GLU A 514 28.95 -16.11 -31.33
N THR A 515 28.32 -14.93 -31.26
CA THR A 515 27.05 -14.75 -30.54
C THR A 515 25.93 -15.60 -31.15
N ALA A 516 25.82 -15.64 -32.48
CA ALA A 516 24.81 -16.44 -33.17
C ALA A 516 24.99 -17.94 -32.88
N ALA A 517 26.22 -18.45 -32.91
CA ALA A 517 26.52 -19.84 -32.58
C ALA A 517 26.18 -20.16 -31.11
N LEU A 518 26.55 -19.28 -30.17
CA LEU A 518 26.26 -19.46 -28.74
C LEU A 518 24.76 -19.43 -28.44
N LEU A 519 23.97 -18.59 -29.13
CA LEU A 519 22.51 -18.53 -28.94
C LEU A 519 21.80 -19.73 -29.60
N LYS A 520 22.23 -20.16 -30.80
CA LYS A 520 21.70 -21.37 -31.47
C LYS A 520 22.02 -22.64 -30.69
N GLY A 521 23.17 -22.72 -30.02
CA GLY A 521 23.54 -23.85 -29.17
C GLY A 521 22.69 -24.03 -27.90
N ARG A 522 21.67 -23.18 -27.66
CA ARG A 522 20.86 -23.16 -26.43
C ARG A 522 19.47 -23.80 -26.59
N GLU A 523 19.31 -24.74 -27.50
CA GLU A 523 18.03 -25.46 -27.70
C GLU A 523 17.76 -26.56 -26.64
N LEU A 524 18.79 -26.96 -25.89
CA LEU A 524 18.70 -28.05 -24.92
C LEU A 524 17.74 -27.72 -23.75
N PRO A 525 16.96 -28.70 -23.26
CA PRO A 525 16.02 -28.50 -22.16
C PRO A 525 16.73 -28.03 -20.87
N LEU A 526 16.14 -27.05 -20.18
CA LEU A 526 16.60 -26.65 -18.85
C LEU A 526 16.14 -27.67 -17.81
N LEU A 527 17.06 -28.19 -17.00
CA LEU A 527 16.74 -29.04 -15.86
C LEU A 527 16.27 -28.15 -14.69
N SER A 528 15.11 -28.45 -14.13
CA SER A 528 14.57 -27.80 -12.95
C SER A 528 14.78 -28.69 -11.73
N GLU A 529 15.59 -28.25 -10.77
CA GLU A 529 15.81 -28.97 -9.50
C GLU A 529 14.63 -28.81 -8.52
N THR A 530 13.72 -27.85 -8.76
CA THR A 530 12.67 -27.42 -7.81
C THR A 530 11.25 -27.81 -8.21
N GLY A 531 11.06 -28.51 -9.35
CA GLY A 531 9.74 -28.91 -9.87
C GLY A 531 8.92 -27.79 -10.51
N ILE A 532 9.43 -26.56 -10.55
CA ILE A 532 8.81 -25.42 -11.26
C ILE A 532 9.33 -25.39 -12.70
N VAL A 533 8.42 -25.36 -13.67
CA VAL A 533 8.77 -25.29 -15.09
C VAL A 533 9.30 -23.88 -15.43
N PRO A 534 10.37 -23.76 -16.24
CA PRO A 534 10.84 -22.46 -16.73
C PRO A 534 9.70 -21.65 -17.36
N THR A 535 9.66 -20.33 -17.12
CA THR A 535 8.63 -19.50 -17.78
C THR A 535 8.97 -19.40 -19.24
N ARG A 536 7.96 -19.68 -20.08
CA ARG A 536 8.04 -19.48 -21.53
C ARG A 536 7.75 -18.03 -21.87
N LEU A 537 8.62 -17.39 -22.65
CA LEU A 537 8.39 -16.05 -23.17
C LEU A 537 8.00 -16.14 -24.64
N TYR A 538 6.88 -15.51 -24.99
CA TYR A 538 6.39 -15.40 -26.36
C TYR A 538 6.22 -13.94 -26.80
N PRO A 539 6.32 -13.65 -28.11
CA PRO A 539 6.07 -12.31 -28.64
C PRO A 539 4.60 -11.89 -28.56
N LEU A 540 3.68 -12.81 -28.88
CA LEU A 540 2.25 -12.54 -29.06
C LEU A 540 1.40 -13.04 -27.88
N ASN A 541 0.34 -12.30 -27.52
CA ASN A 541 -0.60 -12.73 -26.47
C ASN A 541 -1.37 -14.02 -26.84
N ARG A 542 -1.63 -14.26 -28.14
CA ARG A 542 -2.30 -15.48 -28.61
C ARG A 542 -1.51 -16.73 -28.19
N ASP A 543 -0.23 -16.76 -28.54
CA ASP A 543 0.66 -17.90 -28.24
C ASP A 543 0.78 -18.11 -26.72
N VAL A 544 0.86 -17.03 -25.93
CA VAL A 544 0.82 -17.09 -24.45
C VAL A 544 -0.47 -17.70 -23.92
N ASN A 545 -1.61 -17.29 -24.46
CA ASN A 545 -2.91 -17.78 -24.03
C ASN A 545 -3.11 -19.25 -24.44
N GLU A 546 -2.71 -19.63 -25.66
CA GLU A 546 -2.76 -21.00 -26.15
C GLU A 546 -1.91 -21.94 -25.30
N GLU A 547 -0.65 -21.59 -25.03
CA GLU A 547 0.24 -22.37 -24.17
C GLU A 547 -0.34 -22.53 -22.76
N ASN A 548 -0.73 -21.42 -22.12
CA ASN A 548 -1.30 -21.47 -20.76
C ASN A 548 -2.59 -22.31 -20.72
N ASN A 549 -3.46 -22.20 -21.72
CA ASN A 549 -4.71 -22.98 -21.78
C ASN A 549 -4.46 -24.45 -22.11
N SER A 550 -3.47 -24.78 -22.95
CA SER A 550 -3.07 -26.17 -23.21
C SER A 550 -2.56 -26.84 -21.95
N ARG A 551 -1.63 -26.20 -21.24
CA ARG A 551 -1.08 -26.69 -19.97
C ARG A 551 -2.15 -26.87 -18.91
N LEU A 552 -3.08 -25.93 -18.81
CA LEU A 552 -4.22 -26.07 -17.90
C LEU A 552 -5.14 -27.25 -18.27
N ARG A 553 -5.35 -27.51 -19.57
CA ARG A 553 -6.16 -28.66 -20.01
C ARG A 553 -5.48 -30.00 -19.71
N GLU A 554 -4.16 -30.09 -19.91
CA GLU A 554 -3.34 -31.27 -19.62
C GLU A 554 -3.32 -31.67 -18.14
N LEU A 555 -3.49 -30.70 -17.22
CA LEU A 555 -3.52 -31.01 -15.79
C LEU A 555 -4.71 -31.90 -15.41
N PRO A 556 -4.50 -32.96 -14.61
CA PRO A 556 -5.58 -33.79 -14.09
C PRO A 556 -6.42 -33.02 -13.06
N GLY A 557 -7.64 -33.50 -12.81
CA GLY A 557 -8.54 -32.97 -11.79
C GLY A 557 -9.54 -31.90 -12.28
N PRO A 558 -10.51 -31.54 -11.43
CA PRO A 558 -11.60 -30.64 -11.80
C PRO A 558 -11.11 -29.22 -12.00
N CYS A 559 -11.61 -28.58 -13.07
CA CYS A 559 -11.36 -27.16 -13.34
C CYS A 559 -12.33 -26.30 -12.53
N ARG A 560 -11.80 -25.25 -11.89
CA ARG A 560 -12.60 -24.24 -11.18
C ARG A 560 -12.55 -22.90 -11.89
N THR A 561 -13.68 -22.23 -11.93
CA THR A 561 -13.87 -20.96 -12.64
C THR A 561 -14.17 -19.87 -11.62
N PHE A 562 -13.45 -18.75 -11.71
CA PHE A 562 -13.66 -17.56 -10.88
C PHE A 562 -14.05 -16.40 -11.80
N THR A 563 -15.24 -15.85 -11.61
CA THR A 563 -15.78 -14.73 -12.39
C THR A 563 -15.75 -13.46 -11.53
N SER A 564 -15.38 -12.34 -12.14
CA SER A 564 -15.20 -11.07 -11.45
C SER A 564 -16.53 -10.40 -11.10
N VAL A 565 -16.49 -9.53 -10.10
CA VAL A 565 -17.59 -8.60 -9.78
C VAL A 565 -17.17 -7.21 -10.19
N ASP A 566 -17.84 -6.65 -11.19
CA ASP A 566 -17.51 -5.37 -11.79
C ASP A 566 -18.58 -4.32 -11.41
N SER A 567 -18.15 -3.13 -10.96
CA SER A 567 -19.04 -2.01 -10.59
C SER A 567 -18.51 -0.67 -11.11
N SER A 568 -19.40 0.31 -11.30
CA SER A 568 -19.07 1.66 -11.76
C SER A 568 -20.01 2.68 -11.11
N GLU A 569 -19.50 3.90 -10.90
CA GLU A 569 -20.26 5.02 -10.36
C GLU A 569 -21.39 5.49 -11.29
N TYR A 570 -21.22 5.38 -12.62
CA TYR A 570 -22.15 5.95 -13.61
C TYR A 570 -22.70 4.96 -14.64
N LEU A 571 -22.03 3.83 -14.91
CA LEU A 571 -22.51 2.84 -15.88
C LEU A 571 -23.36 1.76 -15.21
N VAL A 572 -24.57 1.59 -15.74
CA VAL A 572 -25.53 0.55 -15.30
C VAL A 572 -25.38 -0.75 -16.11
N ASN A 573 -24.77 -0.70 -17.32
CA ASN A 573 -24.61 -1.88 -18.18
C ASN A 573 -23.33 -2.68 -17.85
N SER A 574 -23.51 -3.89 -17.32
CA SER A 574 -22.43 -4.79 -16.87
C SER A 574 -21.54 -5.33 -18.01
N GLU A 575 -22.08 -5.59 -19.21
CA GLU A 575 -21.29 -6.15 -20.33
C GLU A 575 -20.28 -5.14 -20.90
N SER A 576 -20.73 -3.90 -21.13
CA SER A 576 -19.83 -2.82 -21.57
C SER A 576 -18.77 -2.49 -20.53
N LEU A 577 -19.12 -2.56 -19.24
CA LEU A 577 -18.21 -2.31 -18.13
C LEU A 577 -17.12 -3.39 -18.05
N THR A 578 -17.52 -4.66 -18.19
CA THR A 578 -16.60 -5.81 -18.15
C THR A 578 -15.56 -5.74 -19.28
N GLN A 579 -15.99 -5.36 -20.49
CA GLN A 579 -15.08 -5.18 -21.63
C GLN A 579 -14.10 -4.01 -21.43
N ILE A 580 -14.55 -2.92 -20.82
CA ILE A 580 -13.69 -1.78 -20.46
C ILE A 580 -12.64 -2.23 -19.44
N LEU A 581 -13.06 -2.91 -18.37
CA LEU A 581 -12.16 -3.39 -17.32
C LEU A 581 -11.21 -4.48 -17.81
N ASP A 582 -11.61 -5.36 -18.74
CA ASP A 582 -10.72 -6.34 -19.38
C ASP A 582 -9.62 -5.67 -20.24
N ARG A 583 -9.91 -4.49 -20.82
CA ARG A 583 -8.93 -3.72 -21.60
C ARG A 583 -8.02 -2.86 -20.72
N GLN A 584 -8.49 -2.42 -19.56
CA GLN A 584 -7.80 -1.43 -18.72
C GLN A 584 -7.10 -2.04 -17.50
N THR A 585 -7.59 -3.17 -16.99
CA THR A 585 -6.99 -3.86 -15.84
C THR A 585 -6.09 -5.01 -16.31
N ASN A 586 -5.13 -5.39 -15.48
CA ASN A 586 -4.24 -6.52 -15.75
C ASN A 586 -4.84 -7.88 -15.36
N VAL A 587 -6.06 -7.88 -14.79
CA VAL A 587 -6.79 -9.05 -14.32
C VAL A 587 -7.98 -9.34 -15.25
N GLN A 588 -8.19 -10.61 -15.62
CA GLN A 588 -9.27 -11.01 -16.51
C GLN A 588 -10.60 -11.14 -15.77
N SER A 589 -11.71 -10.86 -16.46
CA SER A 589 -13.06 -11.04 -15.93
C SER A 589 -13.35 -12.48 -15.50
N THR A 590 -12.79 -13.47 -16.21
CA THR A 590 -12.89 -14.88 -15.83
C THR A 590 -11.52 -15.54 -15.83
N ILE A 591 -11.21 -16.32 -14.80
CA ILE A 591 -10.02 -17.16 -14.72
C ILE A 591 -10.38 -18.60 -14.39
N HIS A 592 -9.72 -19.53 -15.09
CA HIS A 592 -9.85 -20.97 -14.87
C HIS A 592 -8.59 -21.50 -14.20
N LEU A 593 -8.74 -22.29 -13.13
CA LEU A 593 -7.64 -22.83 -12.35
C LEU A 593 -7.86 -24.32 -12.03
N LYS A 594 -6.76 -25.08 -11.94
CA LYS A 594 -6.69 -26.47 -11.49
C LYS A 594 -5.57 -26.62 -10.46
N ILE A 595 -5.61 -27.68 -9.66
CA ILE A 595 -4.45 -28.06 -8.83
C ILE A 595 -3.28 -28.39 -9.77
N GLY A 596 -2.10 -27.86 -9.47
CA GLY A 596 -0.92 -27.90 -10.33
C GLY A 596 -0.80 -26.69 -11.28
N ALA A 597 -1.78 -25.79 -11.32
CA ALA A 597 -1.72 -24.64 -12.20
C ALA A 597 -0.62 -23.64 -11.77
N GLN A 598 0.27 -23.27 -12.70
CA GLN A 598 1.29 -22.27 -12.44
C GLN A 598 0.72 -20.87 -12.65
N VAL A 599 0.83 -20.03 -11.62
CA VAL A 599 0.23 -18.70 -11.58
C VAL A 599 1.25 -17.62 -11.22
N VAL A 600 0.94 -16.39 -11.61
CA VAL A 600 1.64 -15.17 -11.20
C VAL A 600 0.66 -14.28 -10.44
N LEU A 601 1.14 -13.71 -9.35
CA LEU A 601 0.41 -12.77 -8.52
C LEU A 601 0.37 -11.39 -9.20
N LEU A 602 -0.80 -10.75 -9.22
CA LEU A 602 -1.00 -9.45 -9.86
C LEU A 602 -1.07 -8.29 -8.87
N LYS A 603 -1.01 -8.58 -7.56
CA LYS A 603 -1.12 -7.60 -6.47
C LYS A 603 -0.04 -7.84 -5.42
N ASN A 604 0.37 -6.78 -4.73
CA ASN A 604 1.38 -6.88 -3.69
C ASN A 604 0.76 -7.35 -2.36
N TYR A 605 1.36 -8.37 -1.76
CA TYR A 605 1.11 -8.87 -0.41
C TYR A 605 2.39 -8.68 0.41
N LEU A 606 2.60 -7.42 0.82
CA LEU A 606 3.83 -6.94 1.44
C LEU A 606 4.25 -7.63 2.75
N PRO A 607 3.35 -8.14 3.62
CA PRO A 607 3.76 -8.88 4.82
C PRO A 607 4.53 -10.17 4.54
N ASP A 608 4.27 -10.80 3.38
CA ASP A 608 4.78 -12.11 3.01
C ASP A 608 5.91 -12.01 1.95
N ASN A 609 6.43 -10.82 1.67
CA ASN A 609 7.37 -10.56 0.55
C ASN A 609 6.86 -11.11 -0.80
N LEU A 610 5.55 -11.17 -0.99
CA LEU A 610 4.91 -11.53 -2.24
C LEU A 610 4.50 -10.25 -2.96
N VAL A 611 4.98 -10.08 -4.18
CA VAL A 611 4.77 -8.88 -4.99
C VAL A 611 4.06 -9.25 -6.29
N ASN A 612 3.54 -8.26 -6.99
CA ASN A 612 3.10 -8.43 -8.36
C ASN A 612 4.28 -8.98 -9.18
N GLY A 613 4.08 -10.12 -9.83
CA GLY A 613 5.14 -10.90 -10.48
C GLY A 613 5.61 -12.12 -9.69
N SER A 614 5.25 -12.27 -8.41
CA SER A 614 5.57 -13.47 -7.62
C SER A 614 4.88 -14.69 -8.21
N ARG A 615 5.68 -15.74 -8.48
CA ARG A 615 5.24 -16.97 -9.12
C ARG A 615 4.92 -18.04 -8.09
N GLY A 616 3.90 -18.84 -8.37
CA GLY A 616 3.54 -19.98 -7.56
C GLY A 616 2.79 -21.05 -8.33
N VAL A 617 2.48 -22.14 -7.63
CA VAL A 617 1.70 -23.26 -8.12
C VAL A 617 0.48 -23.43 -7.23
N VAL A 618 -0.71 -23.55 -7.81
CA VAL A 618 -1.94 -23.89 -7.08
C VAL A 618 -1.77 -25.30 -6.50
N VAL A 619 -1.70 -25.42 -5.20
CA VAL A 619 -1.52 -26.72 -4.50
C VAL A 619 -2.82 -27.30 -3.98
N GLY A 620 -3.88 -26.49 -3.94
CA GLY A 620 -5.17 -26.91 -3.44
C GLY A 620 -6.17 -25.77 -3.46
N TRP A 621 -7.27 -26.02 -2.77
CA TRP A 621 -8.34 -25.07 -2.55
C TRP A 621 -8.58 -24.99 -1.04
N ASP A 622 -8.94 -23.82 -0.52
CA ASP A 622 -9.21 -23.74 0.91
C ASP A 622 -10.44 -24.60 1.25
N GLU A 623 -10.27 -25.52 2.21
CA GLU A 623 -11.30 -26.48 2.64
C GLU A 623 -12.35 -25.84 3.57
N ARG A 624 -12.27 -24.53 3.84
CA ARG A 624 -13.15 -23.81 4.77
C ARG A 624 -14.08 -22.88 4.00
N ASP A 625 -14.99 -23.47 3.22
CA ASP A 625 -16.11 -22.84 2.49
C ASP A 625 -15.80 -21.70 1.48
N SER A 626 -14.65 -21.02 1.55
CA SER A 626 -14.28 -19.89 0.67
C SER A 626 -13.93 -20.35 -0.76
N ASN A 627 -13.49 -21.60 -0.89
CA ASN A 627 -13.21 -22.30 -2.16
C ASN A 627 -12.15 -21.62 -3.07
N PHE A 628 -11.38 -20.65 -2.53
CA PHE A 628 -10.35 -19.90 -3.24
C PHE A 628 -9.05 -20.71 -3.41
N PRO A 629 -8.19 -20.35 -4.40
CA PRO A 629 -6.96 -21.08 -4.67
C PRO A 629 -5.93 -20.93 -3.54
N VAL A 630 -5.37 -22.05 -3.09
CA VAL A 630 -4.19 -22.09 -2.22
C VAL A 630 -2.96 -22.24 -3.12
N VAL A 631 -2.06 -21.25 -3.08
CA VAL A 631 -0.89 -21.16 -3.95
C VAL A 631 0.39 -21.30 -3.13
N LYS A 632 1.26 -22.22 -3.54
CA LYS A 632 2.64 -22.33 -3.06
C LYS A 632 3.54 -21.49 -3.96
N PHE A 633 4.07 -20.40 -3.43
CA PHE A 633 4.95 -19.48 -4.14
C PHE A 633 6.41 -19.95 -4.12
N GLN A 634 7.22 -19.40 -5.02
CA GLN A 634 8.65 -19.70 -5.15
C GLN A 634 9.46 -19.44 -3.87
N ASN A 635 9.05 -18.48 -3.05
CA ASN A 635 9.64 -18.19 -1.75
C ASN A 635 9.26 -19.21 -0.65
N GLY A 636 8.59 -20.31 -1.02
CA GLY A 636 8.15 -21.37 -0.11
C GLY A 636 6.85 -21.06 0.62
N ILE A 637 6.32 -19.85 0.52
CA ILE A 637 5.09 -19.44 1.19
C ILE A 637 3.90 -20.13 0.53
N VAL A 638 3.06 -20.74 1.35
CA VAL A 638 1.77 -21.31 0.93
C VAL A 638 0.69 -20.42 1.50
N MET A 639 -0.11 -19.79 0.64
CA MET A 639 -1.19 -18.91 1.07
C MET A 639 -2.45 -19.08 0.21
N GLU A 640 -3.59 -18.83 0.82
CA GLU A 640 -4.85 -18.65 0.11
C GLU A 640 -4.87 -17.28 -0.58
N VAL A 641 -5.26 -17.26 -1.85
CA VAL A 641 -5.31 -16.03 -2.65
C VAL A 641 -6.77 -15.70 -2.94
N GLY A 642 -7.37 -14.86 -2.08
CA GLY A 642 -8.74 -14.35 -2.22
C GLY A 642 -8.87 -13.16 -3.19
N PRO A 643 -10.10 -12.69 -3.46
CA PRO A 643 -10.37 -11.61 -4.40
C PRO A 643 -9.76 -10.29 -3.93
N ALA A 644 -9.35 -9.48 -4.91
CA ALA A 644 -8.78 -8.17 -4.70
C ALA A 644 -9.41 -7.15 -5.65
N ARG A 645 -9.50 -5.91 -5.18
CA ARG A 645 -9.99 -4.77 -5.95
C ARG A 645 -8.96 -4.23 -6.94
N PHE A 646 -9.39 -4.00 -8.18
CA PHE A 646 -8.66 -3.36 -9.28
C PHE A 646 -9.50 -2.18 -9.78
N GLU A 647 -8.86 -1.05 -10.01
CA GLU A 647 -9.55 0.19 -10.37
C GLU A 647 -9.10 0.65 -11.75
N ALA A 648 -10.06 1.12 -12.53
CA ALA A 648 -9.84 1.75 -13.81
C ALA A 648 -10.66 3.03 -13.89
N PHE A 649 -10.08 4.10 -14.44
CA PHE A 649 -10.77 5.38 -14.54
C PHE A 649 -11.11 5.68 -15.99
N THR A 650 -12.36 6.08 -16.20
CA THR A 650 -12.89 6.40 -17.52
C THR A 650 -13.66 7.71 -17.46
N TYR A 651 -13.39 8.61 -18.41
CA TYR A 651 -13.98 9.95 -18.41
C TYR A 651 -15.51 9.96 -18.48
N TYR A 652 -16.12 8.98 -19.14
CA TYR A 652 -17.57 8.88 -19.31
C TYR A 652 -18.26 8.10 -18.19
N SER A 653 -17.51 7.30 -17.42
CA SER A 653 -18.06 6.30 -16.51
C SER A 653 -17.47 6.34 -15.11
N GLY A 654 -16.66 7.36 -14.82
CA GLY A 654 -16.05 7.60 -13.52
C GLY A 654 -15.09 6.49 -13.11
N GLU A 655 -15.06 6.22 -11.80
CA GLU A 655 -14.32 5.11 -11.23
C GLU A 655 -15.05 3.79 -11.54
N CYS A 656 -14.36 2.90 -12.25
CA CYS A 656 -14.79 1.53 -12.52
C CYS A 656 -13.94 0.58 -11.67
N ILE A 657 -14.59 -0.38 -11.04
CA ILE A 657 -13.99 -1.26 -10.04
C ILE A 657 -14.22 -2.71 -10.46
N ARG A 658 -13.17 -3.53 -10.40
CA ARG A 658 -13.22 -4.98 -10.57
C ARG A 658 -12.74 -5.68 -9.31
N GLU A 659 -13.54 -6.57 -8.76
CA GLU A 659 -13.12 -7.51 -7.71
C GLU A 659 -12.90 -8.89 -8.31
N GLN A 660 -11.67 -9.39 -8.23
CA GLN A 660 -11.29 -10.68 -8.80
C GLN A 660 -10.07 -11.26 -8.07
N VAL A 661 -9.92 -12.58 -8.08
CA VAL A 661 -8.69 -13.26 -7.60
C VAL A 661 -7.48 -12.70 -8.35
N PRO A 662 -6.46 -12.12 -7.67
CA PRO A 662 -5.34 -11.43 -8.32
C PRO A 662 -4.28 -12.41 -8.86
N LEU A 663 -4.72 -13.42 -9.60
CA LEU A 663 -3.87 -14.42 -10.22
C LEU A 663 -4.02 -14.37 -11.74
N LYS A 664 -2.96 -14.78 -12.43
CA LYS A 664 -2.99 -15.10 -13.86
C LYS A 664 -2.16 -16.33 -14.12
N LEU A 665 -2.54 -17.17 -15.08
CA LEU A 665 -1.71 -18.30 -15.53
C LEU A 665 -0.33 -17.79 -16.00
N ALA A 666 0.72 -18.51 -15.62
CA ALA A 666 2.10 -18.05 -15.75
C ALA A 666 3.08 -19.16 -16.18
N TRP A 667 2.61 -20.16 -16.94
CA TRP A 667 3.53 -21.00 -17.71
C TRP A 667 4.17 -20.20 -18.83
N ALA A 668 3.38 -19.32 -19.45
CA ALA A 668 3.82 -18.40 -20.48
C ALA A 668 3.53 -16.94 -20.12
N LEU A 669 4.43 -16.04 -20.50
CA LEU A 669 4.27 -14.58 -20.43
C LEU A 669 4.66 -13.95 -21.78
N THR A 670 4.13 -12.77 -22.08
CA THR A 670 4.63 -12.01 -23.23
C THR A 670 5.96 -11.36 -22.90
N VAL A 671 6.84 -11.21 -23.90
CA VAL A 671 8.10 -10.46 -23.74
C VAL A 671 7.83 -9.05 -23.20
N HIS A 672 6.76 -8.39 -23.68
CA HIS A 672 6.29 -7.09 -23.19
C HIS A 672 6.08 -7.03 -21.68
N LYS A 673 5.40 -8.04 -21.10
CA LYS A 673 5.13 -8.07 -19.66
C LYS A 673 6.34 -8.50 -18.83
N SER A 674 7.39 -9.02 -19.45
CA SER A 674 8.63 -9.40 -18.77
C SER A 674 9.59 -8.22 -18.53
N GLN A 675 9.40 -7.08 -19.22
CA GLN A 675 10.26 -5.91 -19.06
C GLN A 675 10.30 -5.43 -17.59
N GLY A 676 11.48 -5.04 -17.13
CA GLY A 676 11.72 -4.73 -15.70
C GLY A 676 11.89 -5.94 -14.77
N MET A 677 11.46 -7.15 -15.15
CA MET A 677 11.59 -8.36 -14.31
C MET A 677 12.99 -8.98 -14.38
N THR A 678 13.37 -9.75 -13.36
CA THR A 678 14.54 -10.64 -13.35
C THR A 678 14.06 -12.08 -13.15
N LEU A 679 14.49 -13.00 -14.02
CA LEU A 679 14.05 -14.40 -14.04
C LEU A 679 15.27 -15.33 -13.98
N ASP A 680 15.18 -16.43 -13.23
CA ASP A 680 16.30 -17.36 -13.07
C ASP A 680 16.38 -18.41 -14.19
N LEU A 681 15.23 -18.94 -14.62
CA LEU A 681 15.09 -19.94 -15.69
C LEU A 681 14.01 -19.51 -16.69
N VAL A 682 14.40 -19.38 -17.96
CA VAL A 682 13.53 -18.88 -19.04
C VAL A 682 13.69 -19.69 -20.31
N GLU A 683 12.57 -20.01 -20.95
CA GLU A 683 12.52 -20.57 -22.30
C GLU A 683 11.94 -19.51 -23.26
N CYS A 684 12.76 -18.94 -24.13
CA CYS A 684 12.36 -17.90 -25.07
C CYS A 684 11.98 -18.51 -26.43
N HIS A 685 10.74 -18.34 -26.84
CA HIS A 685 10.25 -18.70 -28.18
C HIS A 685 10.30 -17.46 -29.08
N LEU A 686 11.16 -17.46 -30.10
CA LEU A 686 11.46 -16.26 -30.89
C LEU A 686 10.92 -16.27 -32.33
N ALA A 687 10.16 -17.30 -32.73
CA ALA A 687 9.67 -17.45 -34.10
C ALA A 687 8.84 -16.26 -34.62
N ASN A 688 8.02 -15.65 -33.77
CA ASN A 688 7.07 -14.59 -34.13
C ASN A 688 7.49 -13.19 -33.64
N VAL A 689 8.79 -12.95 -33.45
CA VAL A 689 9.28 -11.62 -33.05
C VAL A 689 9.00 -10.61 -34.17
N PHE A 690 8.34 -9.51 -33.82
CA PHE A 690 7.91 -8.48 -34.79
C PHE A 690 8.40 -7.08 -34.43
N ASP A 691 8.67 -6.81 -33.15
CA ASP A 691 8.98 -5.47 -32.65
C ASP A 691 10.49 -5.27 -32.40
N TYR A 692 10.94 -4.02 -32.48
CA TYR A 692 12.31 -3.61 -32.19
C TYR A 692 12.65 -3.84 -30.71
N GLY A 693 13.88 -4.29 -30.43
CA GLY A 693 14.35 -4.51 -29.06
C GLY A 693 13.72 -5.71 -28.32
N GLN A 694 12.75 -6.41 -28.92
CA GLN A 694 12.01 -7.51 -28.28
C GLN A 694 12.92 -8.69 -27.90
N VAL A 695 13.82 -9.11 -28.80
CA VAL A 695 14.82 -10.16 -28.51
C VAL A 695 15.74 -9.75 -27.36
N TYR A 696 16.23 -8.51 -27.39
CA TYR A 696 17.09 -7.98 -26.34
C TYR A 696 16.39 -7.94 -24.97
N VAL A 697 15.12 -7.52 -24.92
CA VAL A 697 14.34 -7.53 -23.67
C VAL A 697 14.16 -8.95 -23.14
N ALA A 698 13.76 -9.90 -23.99
CA ALA A 698 13.54 -11.29 -23.59
C ALA A 698 14.79 -11.93 -22.97
N LEU A 699 15.94 -11.79 -23.63
CA LEU A 699 17.19 -12.43 -23.21
C LEU A 699 17.82 -11.72 -22.00
N SER A 700 17.65 -10.40 -21.87
CA SER A 700 18.19 -9.62 -20.74
C SER A 700 17.50 -9.85 -19.39
N ARG A 701 16.44 -10.66 -19.35
CA ARG A 701 15.73 -11.02 -18.10
C ARG A 701 16.51 -12.02 -17.25
N VAL A 702 17.39 -12.82 -17.86
CA VAL A 702 18.11 -13.90 -17.20
C VAL A 702 19.42 -13.42 -16.59
N ARG A 703 19.81 -13.99 -15.44
CA ARG A 703 21.07 -13.68 -14.74
C ARG A 703 22.31 -14.36 -15.35
N HIS A 704 22.13 -15.57 -15.89
CA HIS A 704 23.21 -16.39 -16.43
C HIS A 704 22.78 -17.01 -17.75
N LEU A 705 23.70 -17.15 -18.70
CA LEU A 705 23.41 -17.79 -19.99
C LEU A 705 22.96 -19.26 -19.82
N LYS A 706 23.38 -19.93 -18.74
CA LYS A 706 22.97 -21.30 -18.40
C LYS A 706 21.47 -21.43 -18.07
N GLY A 707 20.83 -20.36 -17.59
CA GLY A 707 19.42 -20.37 -17.22
C GLY A 707 18.48 -20.05 -18.39
N LEU A 708 19.00 -20.04 -19.61
CA LEU A 708 18.29 -19.59 -20.80
C LEU A 708 18.26 -20.71 -21.85
N ARG A 709 17.05 -21.05 -22.28
CA ARG A 709 16.78 -21.87 -23.46
C ARG A 709 16.17 -21.00 -24.53
N ILE A 710 16.61 -21.16 -25.76
CA ILE A 710 16.14 -20.36 -26.89
C ILE A 710 15.66 -21.30 -27.98
N LEU A 711 14.47 -21.02 -28.50
CA LEU A 711 13.86 -21.74 -29.60
C LEU A 711 13.63 -20.78 -30.77
N ASP A 712 13.92 -21.26 -31.98
CA ASP A 712 13.71 -20.56 -33.25
C ASP A 712 14.48 -19.22 -33.38
N PHE A 713 15.71 -19.16 -32.84
CA PHE A 713 16.53 -17.95 -32.96
C PHE A 713 17.02 -17.71 -34.40
N ARG A 714 16.74 -16.50 -34.89
CA ARG A 714 17.22 -16.00 -36.19
C ARG A 714 17.98 -14.70 -35.97
N PRO A 715 19.25 -14.55 -36.41
CA PRO A 715 20.00 -13.30 -36.25
C PRO A 715 19.25 -12.07 -36.79
N GLU A 716 18.47 -12.24 -37.86
CA GLU A 716 17.68 -11.19 -38.52
C GLU A 716 16.49 -10.70 -37.66
N SER A 717 16.11 -11.46 -36.62
CA SER A 717 15.08 -11.05 -35.66
C SER A 717 15.56 -9.98 -34.68
N VAL A 718 16.88 -9.77 -34.57
CA VAL A 718 17.48 -8.76 -33.70
C VAL A 718 17.45 -7.41 -34.42
N LYS A 719 16.41 -6.62 -34.16
CA LYS A 719 16.21 -5.32 -34.79
C LYS A 719 16.27 -4.18 -33.77
N VAL A 720 16.79 -3.04 -34.21
CA VAL A 720 16.78 -1.77 -33.48
C VAL A 720 16.13 -0.69 -34.33
N HIS A 721 15.36 0.19 -33.68
CA HIS A 721 14.67 1.27 -34.36
C HIS A 721 15.68 2.36 -34.80
N PRO A 722 15.72 2.79 -36.08
CA PRO A 722 16.72 3.74 -36.59
C PRO A 722 16.78 5.07 -35.81
N LYS A 723 15.62 5.61 -35.44
CA LYS A 723 15.53 6.83 -34.61
C LYS A 723 16.18 6.69 -33.22
N VAL A 724 16.09 5.51 -32.61
CA VAL A 724 16.72 5.22 -31.31
C VAL A 724 18.24 5.19 -31.47
N GLU A 725 18.71 4.53 -32.53
CA GLU A 725 20.14 4.49 -32.86
C GLU A 725 20.69 5.91 -33.09
N GLU A 726 19.96 6.73 -33.83
CA GLU A 726 20.31 8.15 -34.03
C GLU A 726 20.35 8.94 -32.72
N PHE A 727 19.33 8.80 -31.87
CA PHE A 727 19.27 9.47 -30.57
C PHE A 727 20.50 9.15 -29.71
N TYR A 728 20.85 7.87 -29.53
CA TYR A 728 22.02 7.48 -28.74
C TYR A 728 23.35 7.85 -29.40
N ARG A 729 23.43 7.83 -30.74
CA ARG A 729 24.59 8.30 -31.49
C ARG A 729 24.82 9.80 -31.27
N CYS A 730 23.78 10.62 -31.27
CA CYS A 730 23.86 12.05 -30.96
C CYS A 730 24.33 12.28 -29.52
N LEU A 731 23.76 11.58 -28.53
CA LEU A 731 24.22 11.64 -27.13
C LEU A 731 25.72 11.32 -26.99
N SER A 732 26.21 10.33 -27.72
CA SER A 732 27.63 9.96 -27.69
C SER A 732 28.55 11.03 -28.31
N LYS A 733 28.11 11.69 -29.39
CA LYS A 733 28.84 12.77 -30.08
C LYS A 733 28.89 14.04 -29.25
N GLU A 734 27.78 14.41 -28.63
CA GLU A 734 27.66 15.61 -27.80
C GLU A 734 28.52 15.50 -26.54
N LYS A 735 28.54 14.32 -25.92
CA LYS A 735 29.46 14.01 -24.82
C LYS A 735 30.93 14.06 -25.23
N ARG A 736 31.27 13.59 -26.44
CA ARG A 736 32.63 13.72 -26.99
C ARG A 736 33.01 15.19 -27.22
N LYS A 737 32.10 16.01 -27.75
CA LYS A 737 32.31 17.46 -27.91
C LYS A 737 32.50 18.18 -26.58
N GLN A 738 31.66 17.92 -25.57
CA GLN A 738 31.82 18.50 -24.23
C GLN A 738 33.15 18.11 -23.58
N ILE A 739 33.56 16.85 -23.67
CA ILE A 739 34.86 16.40 -23.15
C ILE A 739 36.02 17.09 -23.91
N GLN A 740 35.88 17.27 -25.21
CA GLN A 740 36.91 17.95 -26.02
C GLN A 740 37.01 19.45 -25.71
N LEU A 741 35.88 20.13 -25.47
CA LEU A 741 35.83 21.53 -25.02
C LEU A 741 36.41 21.69 -23.60
N LEU A 742 36.10 20.78 -22.67
CA LEU A 742 36.67 20.78 -21.32
C LEU A 742 38.19 20.55 -21.34
N LYS A 743 38.68 19.65 -22.20
CA LYS A 743 40.11 19.45 -22.42
C LYS A 743 40.78 20.67 -23.06
N GLN A 744 40.11 21.38 -23.97
CA GLN A 744 40.62 22.63 -24.55
C GLN A 744 40.62 23.79 -23.54
N ALA A 745 39.67 23.82 -22.60
CA ALA A 745 39.65 24.79 -21.51
C ALA A 745 40.76 24.51 -20.47
N GLN A 746 41.05 23.24 -20.17
CA GLN A 746 42.18 22.83 -19.32
C GLN A 746 43.57 23.00 -19.97
N TRP A 747 43.64 23.19 -21.29
CA TRP A 747 44.89 23.52 -22.00
C TRP A 747 45.13 25.04 -22.09
N LYS A 748 44.12 25.86 -21.76
CA LYS A 748 44.20 27.33 -21.73
C LYS A 748 44.37 27.91 -20.32
N GLN A 749 44.31 27.06 -19.29
CA GLN A 749 44.85 27.32 -17.95
C GLN A 749 46.21 26.65 -17.85
#